data_AF-A0A239N4A4-F1
#
_entry.id   AF-A0A239N4A4-F1
#
_cell.length_a   1.000
_cell.length_b   1.000
_cell.length_c   1.000
_cell.angle_alpha   90.00
_cell.angle_beta   90.00
_cell.angle_gamma   90.00
#
_symmetry.space_group_name_H-M   'P 1'
#
loop_
_entity.id
_entity.type
_entity.pdbx_description
1 polymer ?
#
loop_
_entity_poly.entity_id
_entity_poly.type
_entity_poly.pdbx_seq_one_letter_code
_entity_poly.pdbx_strand_id
1 'polypeptide(L)'
;MGWTWLRGLRIGALCLAGLCALAFLLSFASNRSQIATVESALATINTQGDADAQLKALHELTREMSRLDYRREHGEPWYLRFGLSQNDALLAVLWPRYAQANNRLMRDVATQHLEQQLADLAALPADSPERASRAEEAHAQLKAYLMMARPEKADPEFLTKVLTREEPDRPGVTPGLWQDLSPNLWAFYAQHLAAHPEWRTQLQPSLVSQARQVLLGQLGQRNGMANLYQQVLDRASNNYAVMTLLDMVGETDAPMLFDTPNSVPGVFTRQAWEGQVRQAIDEVAEARREEIDWVLSDQQSTIDSELKPEVLKAQLTERYFQEFSDAWLAFLNSIRWRKADSLSDAIAQLTLLSDVRQSPLIALMNTLAYQGKTGVKGEALSDSLMKSAQQLLDKDKQPVIDQKAAGPQGPLDSTFGPLLVLLGKEKPSATAGSDNLSLQAFLTRVMRVRLKLQQITTATDPQAMTQALAQTVFQGKSVDLTDTLDYGSLIAASLGAEWNGFGQNLFVQPLNQAWEGVLQPSAASLNRQWQRAIVGNWERSFDGRYPFATSGSDASLPMLGQMIRSGTGRIDQFISSQLGGVLHKEGNRWVPDSANSQGLHFNPQFLKAVNQLSELADILYTDGGMGMTFQLQAKPVRSVVETTFILDGVKLEYFNQMESWQQFTWPGGTDHPGASLSWTSVKAGARLFGDYSGTWGLIRLFEQAQVKALDDSDTLFELVLNTPDQLPLTWHLRTELGNGPLALLQLRSFTLPGNIFDTGVGRGNPYAVADPFE
;
A
#
# COMPACT_ATOMS: atom_id res chain seq x y z
N MET A 1 -31.35 -98.35 18.42
CA MET A 1 -30.35 -97.30 18.12
C MET A 1 -29.43 -97.17 19.33
N GLY A 2 -28.34 -97.94 19.40
CA GLY A 2 -27.46 -97.98 20.58
C GLY A 2 -26.01 -97.75 20.18
N TRP A 3 -25.62 -96.49 20.00
CA TRP A 3 -24.22 -96.13 19.83
C TRP A 3 -23.53 -96.16 21.20
N THR A 4 -22.62 -97.10 21.42
CA THR A 4 -21.78 -97.11 22.62
C THR A 4 -20.74 -96.00 22.48
N TRP A 5 -20.69 -95.12 23.49
CA TRP A 5 -19.81 -93.95 23.51
C TRP A 5 -18.34 -94.27 23.18
N LEU A 6 -17.85 -95.46 23.56
CA LEU A 6 -16.50 -95.94 23.25
C LEU A 6 -16.22 -96.18 21.74
N ARG A 7 -17.20 -96.63 20.94
CA ARG A 7 -16.99 -96.84 19.49
C ARG A 7 -16.99 -95.52 18.74
N GLY A 8 -17.85 -94.58 19.15
CA GLY A 8 -17.83 -93.20 18.64
C GLY A 8 -16.50 -92.52 18.92
N LEU A 9 -15.92 -92.71 20.12
CA LEU A 9 -14.60 -92.18 20.48
C LEU A 9 -13.47 -92.76 19.62
N ARG A 10 -13.47 -94.07 19.31
CA ARG A 10 -12.42 -94.69 18.47
C ARG A 10 -12.48 -94.24 17.02
N ILE A 11 -13.67 -94.16 16.44
CA ILE A 11 -13.85 -93.67 15.06
C ILE A 11 -13.48 -92.18 15.00
N GLY A 12 -13.91 -91.40 15.99
CA GLY A 12 -13.51 -90.00 16.13
C GLY A 12 -11.99 -89.82 16.22
N ALA A 13 -11.30 -90.66 17.01
CA ALA A 13 -9.84 -90.62 17.11
C ALA A 13 -9.12 -90.99 15.80
N LEU A 14 -9.62 -91.98 15.04
CA LEU A 14 -9.05 -92.35 13.74
C LEU A 14 -9.29 -91.29 12.67
N CYS A 15 -10.48 -90.69 12.62
CA CYS A 15 -10.75 -89.56 11.72
C CYS A 15 -9.88 -88.35 12.08
N LEU A 16 -9.69 -88.07 13.37
CA LEU A 16 -8.80 -87.00 13.83
C LEU A 16 -7.34 -87.29 13.44
N ALA A 17 -6.86 -88.52 13.61
CA ALA A 17 -5.52 -88.92 13.19
C ALA A 17 -5.32 -88.80 11.67
N GLY A 18 -6.33 -89.18 10.87
CA GLY A 18 -6.32 -89.01 9.42
C GLY A 18 -6.30 -87.54 8.99
N LEU A 19 -7.08 -86.67 9.65
CA LEU A 19 -7.05 -85.22 9.43
C LEU A 19 -5.71 -84.61 9.80
N CYS A 20 -5.10 -85.01 10.92
CA CYS A 20 -3.75 -84.58 11.29
C CYS A 20 -2.71 -85.00 10.24
N ALA A 21 -2.74 -86.26 9.78
CA ALA A 21 -1.81 -86.74 8.75
C ALA A 21 -1.95 -85.98 7.42
N LEU A 22 -3.20 -85.72 6.99
CA LEU A 22 -3.47 -84.90 5.80
C LEU A 22 -2.92 -83.48 5.96
N ALA A 23 -3.10 -82.87 7.13
CA ALA A 23 -2.63 -81.53 7.42
C ALA A 23 -1.09 -81.43 7.46
N PHE A 24 -0.40 -82.44 7.99
CA PHE A 24 1.07 -82.56 7.92
C PHE A 24 1.57 -82.69 6.47
N LEU A 25 0.94 -83.53 5.64
CA LEU A 25 1.30 -83.69 4.23
C LEU A 25 1.10 -82.40 3.44
N LEU A 26 -0.01 -81.69 3.70
CA LEU A 26 -0.33 -80.43 3.03
C LEU A 26 0.65 -79.32 3.44
N SER A 27 1.03 -79.27 4.73
CA SER A 27 2.10 -78.39 5.22
C SER A 27 3.45 -78.71 4.58
N PHE A 28 3.85 -80.00 4.51
CA PHE A 28 5.10 -80.41 3.87
C PHE A 28 5.15 -80.05 2.37
N ALA A 29 4.12 -80.40 1.61
CA ALA A 29 4.07 -80.11 0.17
C ALA A 29 4.11 -78.59 -0.11
N SER A 30 3.41 -77.80 0.72
CA SER A 30 3.39 -76.35 0.59
C SER A 30 4.76 -75.72 0.90
N ASN A 31 5.43 -76.16 1.98
CA ASN A 31 6.78 -75.69 2.32
C ASN A 31 7.81 -76.13 1.26
N ARG A 32 7.75 -77.37 0.75
CA ARG A 32 8.69 -77.86 -0.28
C ARG A 32 8.51 -77.12 -1.60
N SER A 33 7.26 -76.83 -1.99
CA SER A 33 6.97 -76.02 -3.18
C SER A 33 7.54 -74.62 -3.06
N GLN A 34 7.40 -73.96 -1.91
CA GLN A 34 7.96 -72.61 -1.68
C GLN A 34 9.48 -72.63 -1.78
N ILE A 35 10.14 -73.61 -1.15
CA ILE A 35 11.60 -73.78 -1.25
C ILE A 35 12.03 -73.99 -2.71
N ALA A 36 11.32 -74.84 -3.47
CA ALA A 36 11.65 -75.11 -4.87
C ALA A 36 11.53 -73.87 -5.77
N THR A 37 10.49 -73.04 -5.58
CA THR A 37 10.32 -71.77 -6.31
C THR A 37 11.52 -70.86 -6.05
N VAL A 38 11.90 -70.69 -4.79
CA VAL A 38 13.02 -69.84 -4.38
C VAL A 38 14.36 -70.38 -4.88
N GLU A 39 14.58 -71.71 -4.83
CA GLU A 39 15.77 -72.36 -5.40
C GLU A 39 15.91 -72.07 -6.90
N SER A 40 14.80 -72.13 -7.64
CA SER A 40 14.79 -71.85 -9.09
C SER A 40 15.08 -70.39 -9.42
N ALA A 41 14.52 -69.44 -8.65
CA ALA A 41 14.79 -68.02 -8.80
C ALA A 41 16.27 -67.71 -8.54
N LEU A 42 16.83 -68.24 -7.45
CA LEU A 42 18.25 -68.07 -7.11
C LEU A 42 19.18 -68.70 -8.15
N ALA A 43 18.83 -69.86 -8.71
CA ALA A 43 19.60 -70.47 -9.79
C ALA A 43 19.66 -69.55 -11.02
N THR A 44 18.52 -68.95 -11.39
CA THR A 44 18.39 -68.04 -12.54
C THR A 44 19.13 -66.72 -12.32
N ILE A 45 19.11 -66.18 -11.10
CA ILE A 45 19.87 -64.97 -10.73
C ILE A 45 21.39 -65.20 -10.88
N ASN A 46 21.86 -66.42 -10.59
CA ASN A 46 23.28 -66.78 -10.61
C ASN A 46 23.81 -67.17 -12.00
N THR A 47 22.95 -67.55 -12.94
CA THR A 47 23.35 -67.84 -14.32
C THR A 47 23.75 -66.57 -15.06
N GLN A 48 24.97 -66.51 -15.61
CA GLN A 48 25.46 -65.35 -16.38
C GLN A 48 24.85 -65.32 -17.80
N GLY A 49 24.43 -64.13 -18.27
CA GLY A 49 24.18 -63.87 -19.70
C GLY A 49 22.83 -63.27 -20.08
N ASP A 50 21.79 -63.38 -19.24
CA ASP A 50 20.43 -62.88 -19.53
C ASP A 50 19.93 -61.95 -18.41
N ALA A 51 20.03 -60.64 -18.64
CA ALA A 51 19.65 -59.63 -17.66
C ALA A 51 18.13 -59.57 -17.43
N ASP A 52 17.33 -59.84 -18.47
CA ASP A 52 15.86 -59.90 -18.36
C ASP A 52 15.43 -61.06 -17.46
N ALA A 53 16.03 -62.25 -17.65
CA ALA A 53 15.75 -63.40 -16.80
C ALA A 53 16.22 -63.19 -15.35
N GLN A 54 17.39 -62.59 -15.14
CA GLN A 54 17.92 -62.27 -13.82
C GLN A 54 17.02 -61.29 -13.06
N LEU A 55 16.51 -60.24 -13.70
CA LEU A 55 15.62 -59.25 -13.08
C LEU A 55 14.23 -59.81 -12.78
N LYS A 56 13.66 -60.62 -13.69
CA LYS A 56 12.41 -61.35 -13.42
C LYS A 56 12.55 -62.29 -12.22
N ALA A 57 13.66 -63.00 -12.14
CA ALA A 57 13.95 -63.89 -11.02
C ALA A 57 14.21 -63.12 -9.71
N LEU A 58 14.86 -61.95 -9.77
CA LEU A 58 15.00 -61.06 -8.62
C LEU A 58 13.63 -60.53 -8.15
N HIS A 59 12.76 -60.14 -9.08
CA HIS A 59 11.40 -59.71 -8.74
C HIS A 59 10.58 -60.83 -8.09
N GLU A 60 10.61 -62.04 -8.65
CA GLU A 60 9.98 -63.22 -8.05
C GLU A 60 10.51 -63.50 -6.63
N LEU A 61 11.83 -63.36 -6.43
CA LEU A 61 12.46 -63.47 -5.13
C LEU A 61 11.95 -62.40 -4.15
N THR A 62 11.87 -61.13 -4.56
CA THR A 62 11.31 -60.05 -3.72
C THR A 62 9.85 -60.31 -3.36
N ARG A 63 9.04 -60.79 -4.30
CA ARG A 63 7.62 -61.12 -4.06
C ARG A 63 7.45 -62.22 -3.02
N GLU A 64 8.23 -63.30 -3.12
CA GLU A 64 8.19 -64.37 -2.12
C GLU A 64 8.75 -63.89 -0.78
N MET A 65 9.80 -63.08 -0.75
CA MET A 65 10.32 -62.49 0.49
C MET A 65 9.32 -61.57 1.17
N SER A 66 8.65 -60.65 0.46
CA SER A 66 7.57 -59.82 1.01
C SER A 66 6.45 -60.67 1.59
N ARG A 67 6.12 -61.79 0.94
CA ARG A 67 5.10 -62.73 1.42
C ARG A 67 5.52 -63.44 2.71
N LEU A 68 6.79 -63.85 2.82
CA LEU A 68 7.35 -64.46 4.03
C LEU A 68 7.40 -63.43 5.18
N ASP A 69 7.76 -62.19 4.88
CA ASP A 69 7.86 -61.12 5.87
C ASP A 69 6.48 -60.70 6.39
N TYR A 70 5.49 -60.53 5.49
CA TYR A 70 4.10 -60.29 5.87
C TYR A 70 3.56 -61.38 6.81
N ARG A 71 3.87 -62.66 6.55
CA ARG A 71 3.46 -63.79 7.41
C ARG A 71 4.16 -63.80 8.76
N ARG A 72 5.39 -63.30 8.85
CA ARG A 72 6.10 -63.16 10.11
C ARG A 72 5.41 -62.14 11.03
N GLU A 73 4.91 -61.04 10.46
CA GLU A 73 4.21 -60.00 11.21
C GLU A 73 2.74 -60.36 11.52
N HIS A 74 1.99 -60.91 10.56
CA HIS A 74 0.54 -61.11 10.66
C HIS A 74 0.14 -62.56 10.99
N GLY A 75 1.14 -63.45 11.11
CA GLY A 75 0.96 -64.87 11.38
C GLY A 75 0.77 -65.72 10.12
N GLU A 76 1.30 -66.94 10.18
CA GLU A 76 1.28 -67.84 9.04
C GLU A 76 -0.11 -68.45 8.78
N PRO A 77 -0.46 -68.82 7.54
CA PRO A 77 -1.66 -69.61 7.27
C PRO A 77 -1.69 -70.95 8.05
N TRP A 78 -2.87 -71.35 8.54
CA TRP A 78 -3.05 -72.56 9.36
C TRP A 78 -2.51 -73.84 8.72
N TYR A 79 -2.56 -73.93 7.39
CA TYR A 79 -2.05 -75.09 6.65
C TYR A 79 -0.51 -75.19 6.59
N LEU A 80 0.21 -74.17 7.06
CA LEU A 80 1.68 -74.19 7.20
C LEU A 80 2.12 -74.48 8.66
N ARG A 81 1.26 -74.24 9.65
CA ARG A 81 1.59 -74.17 11.09
C ARG A 81 1.82 -75.50 11.83
N PHE A 82 1.64 -76.66 11.20
CA PHE A 82 1.74 -77.98 11.87
C PHE A 82 3.18 -78.39 12.28
N GLY A 83 3.97 -77.48 12.85
CA GLY A 83 5.35 -77.72 13.30
C GLY A 83 6.39 -77.82 12.17
N LEU A 84 5.98 -77.60 10.92
CA LEU A 84 6.82 -77.73 9.72
C LEU A 84 7.11 -76.39 9.02
N SER A 85 6.66 -75.26 9.57
CA SER A 85 6.91 -73.97 8.93
C SER A 85 8.40 -73.70 8.80
N GLN A 86 8.80 -73.37 7.57
CA GLN A 86 10.14 -72.90 7.26
C GLN A 86 10.19 -71.38 7.03
N ASN A 87 9.13 -70.62 7.39
CA ASN A 87 9.00 -69.21 7.03
C ASN A 87 10.21 -68.36 7.48
N ASP A 88 10.51 -68.36 8.78
CA ASP A 88 11.60 -67.57 9.35
C ASP A 88 12.98 -68.10 8.96
N ALA A 89 13.13 -69.43 8.91
CA ALA A 89 14.38 -70.08 8.51
C ALA A 89 14.73 -69.78 7.05
N LEU A 90 13.74 -69.80 6.16
CA LEU A 90 13.89 -69.48 4.75
C LEU A 90 14.20 -67.99 4.58
N LEU A 91 13.44 -67.10 5.21
CA LEU A 91 13.67 -65.66 5.16
C LEU A 91 15.08 -65.27 5.66
N ALA A 92 15.57 -65.88 6.74
CA ALA A 92 16.92 -65.68 7.25
C ALA A 92 18.03 -66.09 6.24
N VAL A 93 17.80 -67.16 5.47
CA VAL A 93 18.74 -67.61 4.42
C VAL A 93 18.65 -66.74 3.17
N LEU A 94 17.48 -66.17 2.88
CA LEU A 94 17.27 -65.37 1.67
C LEU A 94 17.80 -63.95 1.76
N TRP A 95 17.76 -63.30 2.93
CA TRP A 95 18.30 -61.93 3.08
C TRP A 95 19.71 -61.74 2.51
N PRO A 96 20.73 -62.53 2.89
CA PRO A 96 22.09 -62.33 2.36
C PRO A 96 22.18 -62.65 0.85
N ARG A 97 21.38 -63.59 0.34
CA ARG A 97 21.37 -63.96 -1.10
C ARG A 97 20.69 -62.89 -1.95
N TYR A 98 19.58 -62.35 -1.46
CA TYR A 98 18.93 -61.19 -2.04
C TYR A 98 19.87 -59.99 -2.04
N ALA A 99 20.51 -59.68 -0.91
CA ALA A 99 21.45 -58.57 -0.80
C ALA A 99 22.55 -58.66 -1.87
N GLN A 100 23.16 -59.84 -2.04
CA GLN A 100 24.19 -60.04 -3.06
C GLN A 100 23.64 -59.85 -4.49
N ALA A 101 22.45 -60.38 -4.77
CA ALA A 101 21.79 -60.25 -6.06
C ALA A 101 21.40 -58.79 -6.36
N ASN A 102 20.70 -58.13 -5.44
CA ASN A 102 20.27 -56.75 -5.53
C ASN A 102 21.45 -55.78 -5.58
N ASN A 103 22.53 -56.03 -4.83
CA ASN A 103 23.69 -55.16 -4.87
C ASN A 103 24.30 -55.12 -6.27
N ARG A 104 24.57 -56.30 -6.84
CA ARG A 104 25.13 -56.43 -8.20
C ARG A 104 24.16 -55.96 -9.29
N LEU A 105 22.88 -56.35 -9.18
CA LEU A 105 21.89 -56.13 -10.23
C LEU A 105 21.18 -54.78 -10.12
N MET A 106 21.18 -54.08 -8.99
CA MET A 106 20.42 -52.84 -8.84
C MET A 106 21.30 -51.77 -8.20
N ARG A 107 21.65 -51.94 -6.91
CA ARG A 107 22.29 -50.91 -6.09
C ARG A 107 23.57 -50.36 -6.71
N ASP A 108 24.47 -51.23 -7.16
CA ASP A 108 25.81 -50.82 -7.62
C ASP A 108 25.72 -50.07 -8.96
N VAL A 109 24.77 -50.47 -9.82
CA VAL A 109 24.50 -49.78 -11.09
C VAL A 109 23.91 -48.40 -10.85
N ALA A 110 22.90 -48.30 -9.99
CA ALA A 110 22.32 -47.02 -9.61
C ALA A 110 23.33 -46.12 -8.88
N THR A 111 24.18 -46.70 -8.03
CA THR A 111 25.27 -45.98 -7.36
C THR A 111 26.20 -45.35 -8.39
N GLN A 112 26.67 -46.12 -9.37
CA GLN A 112 27.55 -45.61 -10.43
C GLN A 112 26.88 -44.51 -11.26
N HIS A 113 25.58 -44.67 -11.57
CA HIS A 113 24.83 -43.66 -12.30
C HIS A 113 24.71 -42.35 -11.52
N LEU A 114 24.31 -42.42 -10.24
CA LEU A 114 24.25 -41.24 -9.36
C LEU A 114 25.62 -40.57 -9.21
N GLU A 115 26.69 -41.37 -9.05
CA GLU A 115 28.05 -40.84 -8.95
C GLU A 115 28.46 -40.10 -10.23
N GLN A 116 28.11 -40.63 -11.40
CA GLN A 116 28.40 -40.00 -12.68
C GLN A 116 27.63 -38.67 -12.84
N GLN A 117 26.33 -38.64 -12.52
CA GLN A 117 25.52 -37.42 -12.62
C GLN A 117 26.04 -36.30 -11.69
N LEU A 118 26.40 -36.66 -10.46
CA LEU A 118 26.98 -35.73 -9.50
C LEU A 118 28.37 -35.24 -9.94
N ALA A 119 29.17 -36.10 -10.57
CA ALA A 119 30.49 -35.74 -11.08
C ALA A 119 30.38 -34.80 -12.29
N ASP A 120 29.43 -35.06 -13.19
CA ASP A 120 29.15 -34.21 -14.35
C ASP A 120 28.70 -32.81 -13.90
N LEU A 121 27.85 -32.71 -12.86
CA LEU A 121 27.47 -31.43 -12.26
C LEU A 121 28.69 -30.69 -11.68
N ALA A 122 29.54 -31.39 -10.93
CA ALA A 122 30.74 -30.82 -10.33
C ALA A 122 31.76 -30.31 -11.37
N ALA A 123 31.80 -30.94 -12.54
CA ALA A 123 32.69 -30.58 -13.65
C ALA A 123 32.24 -29.33 -14.44
N LEU A 124 30.97 -28.90 -14.33
CA LEU A 124 30.48 -27.70 -15.03
C LEU A 124 31.22 -26.43 -14.58
N PRO A 125 31.39 -25.38 -15.42
CA PRO A 125 32.00 -24.10 -15.02
C PRO A 125 31.20 -23.30 -13.99
N ALA A 126 31.87 -22.48 -13.17
CA ALA A 126 31.30 -21.70 -12.05
C ALA A 126 30.03 -20.92 -12.41
N ASP A 127 30.07 -20.23 -13.54
CA ASP A 127 29.03 -19.31 -14.01
C ASP A 127 28.09 -19.93 -15.04
N SER A 128 28.11 -21.26 -15.21
CA SER A 128 27.24 -21.92 -16.19
C SER A 128 25.77 -21.87 -15.74
N PRO A 129 24.83 -21.38 -16.57
CA PRO A 129 23.40 -21.39 -16.27
C PRO A 129 22.85 -22.83 -16.14
N GLU A 130 23.54 -23.82 -16.72
CA GLU A 130 23.18 -25.23 -16.61
C GLU A 130 23.25 -25.72 -15.16
N ARG A 131 24.20 -25.21 -14.35
CA ARG A 131 24.29 -25.55 -12.92
C ARG A 131 23.03 -25.16 -12.16
N ALA A 132 22.47 -23.99 -12.45
CA ALA A 132 21.24 -23.51 -11.81
C ALA A 132 20.04 -24.37 -12.24
N SER A 133 19.93 -24.70 -13.53
CA SER A 133 18.82 -25.51 -14.06
C SER A 133 18.81 -26.95 -13.53
N ARG A 134 19.99 -27.54 -13.28
CA ARG A 134 20.14 -28.92 -12.78
C ARG A 134 20.22 -29.02 -11.26
N ALA A 135 20.21 -27.89 -10.53
CA ALA A 135 20.43 -27.89 -9.08
C ALA A 135 19.38 -28.68 -8.30
N GLU A 136 18.10 -28.57 -8.66
CA GLU A 136 17.01 -29.29 -7.99
C GLU A 136 17.11 -30.80 -8.17
N GLU A 137 17.38 -31.24 -9.41
CA GLU A 137 17.57 -32.65 -9.75
C GLU A 137 18.82 -33.23 -9.07
N ALA A 138 19.95 -32.51 -9.16
CA ALA A 138 21.20 -32.91 -8.52
C ALA A 138 21.10 -32.96 -6.99
N HIS A 139 20.27 -32.10 -6.38
CA HIS A 139 19.99 -32.19 -4.95
C HIS A 139 19.24 -33.48 -4.61
N ALA A 140 18.24 -33.86 -5.41
CA ALA A 140 17.51 -35.12 -5.23
C ALA A 140 18.44 -36.35 -5.40
N GLN A 141 19.32 -36.32 -6.39
CA GLN A 141 20.35 -37.34 -6.64
C GLN A 141 21.31 -37.47 -5.45
N LEU A 142 21.84 -36.35 -4.95
CA LEU A 142 22.73 -36.34 -3.79
C LEU A 142 22.03 -36.89 -2.55
N LYS A 143 20.78 -36.48 -2.31
CA LYS A 143 19.98 -36.98 -1.18
C LYS A 143 19.79 -38.50 -1.29
N ALA A 144 19.42 -39.03 -2.46
CA ALA A 144 19.28 -40.47 -2.68
C ALA A 144 20.60 -41.23 -2.46
N TYR A 145 21.71 -40.71 -3.00
CA TYR A 145 23.04 -41.31 -2.80
C TYR A 145 23.45 -41.36 -1.32
N LEU A 146 23.19 -40.29 -0.56
CA LEU A 146 23.45 -40.25 0.88
C LEU A 146 22.52 -41.20 1.66
N MET A 147 21.24 -41.33 1.29
CA MET A 147 20.31 -42.33 1.89
C MET A 147 20.80 -43.76 1.68
N MET A 148 21.27 -44.10 0.48
CA MET A 148 21.82 -45.41 0.18
C MET A 148 23.08 -45.71 0.99
N ALA A 149 23.81 -44.70 1.44
CA ALA A 149 25.01 -44.86 2.25
C ALA A 149 24.78 -44.77 3.76
N ARG A 150 23.72 -44.07 4.18
CA ARG A 150 23.28 -43.86 5.57
C ARG A 150 21.87 -44.44 5.74
N PRO A 151 21.74 -45.77 5.93
CA PRO A 151 20.46 -46.46 6.01
C PRO A 151 19.48 -45.89 7.04
N GLU A 152 20.00 -45.32 8.14
CA GLU A 152 19.22 -44.66 9.18
C GLU A 152 18.51 -43.37 8.72
N LYS A 153 18.88 -42.82 7.56
CA LYS A 153 18.25 -41.65 6.93
C LYS A 153 17.41 -42.02 5.70
N ALA A 154 17.19 -43.31 5.43
CA ALA A 154 16.44 -43.77 4.27
C ALA A 154 14.94 -43.41 4.40
N ASP A 155 14.43 -42.66 3.42
CA ASP A 155 13.00 -42.43 3.20
C ASP A 155 12.55 -43.32 2.02
N PRO A 156 11.72 -44.36 2.27
CA PRO A 156 11.35 -45.32 1.24
C PRO A 156 10.63 -44.70 0.04
N GLU A 157 9.72 -43.76 0.26
CA GLU A 157 8.92 -43.16 -0.81
C GLU A 157 9.80 -42.25 -1.69
N PHE A 158 10.60 -41.39 -1.04
CA PHE A 158 11.52 -40.50 -1.75
C PHE A 158 12.57 -41.29 -2.55
N LEU A 159 13.22 -42.26 -1.92
CA LEU A 159 14.31 -43.03 -2.54
C LEU A 159 13.80 -43.84 -3.74
N THR A 160 12.63 -44.46 -3.62
CA THR A 160 12.00 -45.19 -4.73
C THR A 160 11.71 -44.28 -5.92
N LYS A 161 11.13 -43.11 -5.67
CA LYS A 161 10.78 -42.13 -6.70
C LYS A 161 12.01 -41.63 -7.45
N VAL A 162 13.08 -41.28 -6.73
CA VAL A 162 14.32 -40.79 -7.34
C VAL A 162 15.00 -41.90 -8.14
N LEU A 163 15.26 -43.07 -7.54
CA LEU A 163 15.96 -44.16 -8.25
C LEU A 163 15.23 -44.66 -9.49
N THR A 164 13.90 -44.63 -9.50
CA THR A 164 13.09 -44.97 -10.69
C THR A 164 13.23 -43.92 -11.80
N ARG A 165 13.34 -42.63 -11.43
CA ARG A 165 13.49 -41.52 -12.38
C ARG A 165 14.89 -41.44 -12.99
N GLU A 166 15.92 -41.71 -12.19
CA GLU A 166 17.32 -41.59 -12.61
C GLU A 166 17.74 -42.66 -13.62
N GLU A 167 17.11 -43.83 -13.59
CA GLU A 167 17.39 -44.92 -14.53
C GLU A 167 16.10 -45.27 -15.32
N PRO A 168 15.64 -44.42 -16.26
CA PRO A 168 14.41 -44.67 -17.01
C PRO A 168 14.54 -45.85 -17.97
N ASP A 169 15.75 -46.09 -18.49
CA ASP A 169 16.10 -47.19 -19.38
C ASP A 169 17.38 -47.86 -18.88
N ARG A 170 17.47 -49.17 -19.06
CA ARG A 170 18.61 -49.97 -18.61
C ARG A 170 19.30 -50.70 -19.76
N PRO A 171 20.60 -50.47 -20.00
CA PRO A 171 21.34 -51.17 -21.04
C PRO A 171 21.30 -52.69 -20.88
N GLY A 172 20.91 -53.40 -21.94
CA GLY A 172 20.82 -54.86 -21.95
C GLY A 172 19.54 -55.46 -21.35
N VAL A 173 18.57 -54.62 -20.97
CA VAL A 173 17.25 -55.02 -20.46
C VAL A 173 16.16 -54.48 -21.38
N THR A 174 15.09 -55.25 -21.60
CA THR A 174 13.96 -54.79 -22.41
C THR A 174 13.26 -53.60 -21.72
N PRO A 175 13.07 -52.42 -22.38
CA PRO A 175 12.53 -51.21 -21.72
C PRO A 175 11.18 -51.41 -21.02
N GLY A 176 10.23 -52.08 -21.68
CA GLY A 176 8.91 -52.36 -21.10
C GLY A 176 8.97 -53.30 -19.89
N LEU A 177 9.96 -54.19 -19.83
CA LEU A 177 10.19 -55.04 -18.66
C LEU A 177 10.78 -54.22 -17.50
N TRP A 178 11.75 -53.35 -17.80
CA TRP A 178 12.37 -52.51 -16.79
C TRP A 178 11.38 -51.56 -16.14
N GLN A 179 10.53 -50.88 -16.92
CA GLN A 179 9.51 -49.96 -16.42
C GLN A 179 8.45 -50.65 -15.52
N ASP A 180 8.15 -51.93 -15.77
CA ASP A 180 7.21 -52.72 -14.96
C ASP A 180 7.85 -53.22 -13.65
N LEU A 181 9.11 -53.64 -13.69
CA LEU A 181 9.78 -54.25 -12.54
C LEU A 181 10.50 -53.27 -11.63
N SER A 182 11.12 -52.21 -12.18
CA SER A 182 12.02 -51.32 -11.44
C SER A 182 11.37 -50.60 -10.25
N PRO A 183 10.13 -50.06 -10.34
CA PRO A 183 9.54 -49.35 -9.20
C PRO A 183 9.32 -50.27 -8.00
N ASN A 184 8.90 -51.53 -8.25
CA ASN A 184 8.66 -52.52 -7.21
C ASN A 184 9.97 -53.02 -6.56
N LEU A 185 11.01 -53.22 -7.38
CA LEU A 185 12.33 -53.61 -6.89
C LEU A 185 12.95 -52.49 -6.02
N TRP A 186 12.84 -51.23 -6.45
CA TRP A 186 13.30 -50.09 -5.67
C TRP A 186 12.50 -49.88 -4.39
N ALA A 187 11.17 -50.02 -4.45
CA ALA A 187 10.31 -49.94 -3.27
C ALA A 187 10.72 -50.96 -2.20
N PHE A 188 10.93 -52.23 -2.60
CA PHE A 188 11.36 -53.28 -1.69
C PHE A 188 12.74 -52.97 -1.09
N TYR A 189 13.72 -52.58 -1.90
CA TYR A 189 15.04 -52.18 -1.40
C TYR A 189 14.95 -51.02 -0.40
N ALA A 190 14.24 -49.95 -0.77
CA ALA A 190 14.16 -48.74 0.02
C ALA A 190 13.43 -48.95 1.36
N GLN A 191 12.38 -49.77 1.37
CA GLN A 191 11.61 -50.09 2.57
C GLN A 191 12.40 -50.90 3.60
N HIS A 192 13.28 -51.80 3.14
CA HIS A 192 14.05 -52.68 4.01
C HIS A 192 15.48 -52.17 4.31
N LEU A 193 15.94 -51.11 3.63
CA LEU A 193 17.30 -50.58 3.78
C LEU A 193 17.64 -50.20 5.23
N ALA A 194 16.73 -49.52 5.95
CA ALA A 194 16.97 -49.12 7.33
C ALA A 194 17.10 -50.31 8.31
N ALA A 195 16.40 -51.41 8.03
CA ALA A 195 16.46 -52.65 8.81
C ALA A 195 17.71 -53.49 8.48
N HIS A 196 18.35 -53.24 7.33
CA HIS A 196 19.51 -53.97 6.82
C HIS A 196 20.68 -53.03 6.48
N PRO A 197 21.39 -52.47 7.49
CA PRO A 197 22.46 -51.51 7.25
C PRO A 197 23.63 -52.04 6.41
N GLU A 198 23.79 -53.36 6.35
CA GLU A 198 24.79 -54.04 5.52
C GLU A 198 24.56 -53.87 4.01
N TRP A 199 23.37 -53.43 3.58
CA TRP A 199 23.07 -53.13 2.17
C TRP A 199 23.57 -51.77 1.71
N ARG A 200 24.11 -50.96 2.62
CA ARG A 200 24.58 -49.60 2.31
C ARG A 200 25.62 -49.58 1.19
N THR A 201 25.56 -48.53 0.38
CA THR A 201 26.62 -48.21 -0.59
C THR A 201 27.80 -47.49 0.08
N GLN A 202 28.93 -47.43 -0.59
CA GLN A 202 30.12 -46.75 -0.10
C GLN A 202 30.19 -45.33 -0.68
N LEU A 203 30.31 -44.31 0.18
CA LEU A 203 30.42 -42.92 -0.27
C LEU A 203 31.79 -42.62 -0.85
N GLN A 204 31.81 -41.78 -1.88
CA GLN A 204 33.00 -41.06 -2.34
C GLN A 204 33.05 -39.66 -1.71
N PRO A 205 33.86 -39.43 -0.65
CA PRO A 205 33.80 -38.19 0.12
C PRO A 205 34.11 -36.92 -0.70
N SER A 206 35.01 -37.03 -1.68
CA SER A 206 35.38 -35.94 -2.58
C SER A 206 34.26 -35.55 -3.54
N LEU A 207 33.48 -36.52 -4.00
CA LEU A 207 32.34 -36.26 -4.89
C LEU A 207 31.21 -35.58 -4.12
N VAL A 208 30.90 -36.10 -2.93
CA VAL A 208 29.90 -35.51 -2.02
C VAL A 208 30.26 -34.08 -1.68
N SER A 209 31.52 -33.78 -1.33
CA SER A 209 31.93 -32.41 -1.00
C SER A 209 31.84 -31.45 -2.18
N GLN A 210 32.24 -31.88 -3.39
CA GLN A 210 32.13 -31.08 -4.60
C GLN A 210 30.67 -30.79 -4.98
N ALA A 211 29.81 -31.81 -4.95
CA ALA A 211 28.38 -31.66 -5.23
C ALA A 211 27.71 -30.70 -4.23
N ARG A 212 28.01 -30.85 -2.93
CA ARG A 212 27.53 -29.93 -1.88
C ARG A 212 27.97 -28.50 -2.12
N GLN A 213 29.23 -28.27 -2.50
CA GLN A 213 29.74 -26.92 -2.76
C GLN A 213 29.02 -26.24 -3.94
N VAL A 214 28.74 -26.98 -5.01
CA VAL A 214 27.96 -26.46 -6.16
C VAL A 214 26.51 -26.15 -5.74
N LEU A 215 25.87 -27.07 -5.01
CA LEU A 215 24.48 -26.91 -4.59
C LEU A 215 24.30 -25.79 -3.56
N LEU A 216 25.23 -25.60 -2.61
CA LEU A 216 25.21 -24.49 -1.66
C LEU A 216 25.30 -23.13 -2.36
N GLY A 217 26.13 -23.02 -3.40
CA GLY A 217 26.26 -21.79 -4.19
C GLY A 217 25.01 -21.44 -4.99
N GLN A 218 24.27 -22.45 -5.49
CA GLN A 218 23.10 -22.25 -6.34
C GLN A 218 21.79 -22.14 -5.55
N LEU A 219 21.58 -23.00 -4.54
CA LEU A 219 20.37 -23.01 -3.70
C LEU A 219 20.39 -21.89 -2.64
N GLY A 220 21.56 -21.33 -2.33
CA GLY A 220 21.72 -20.17 -1.45
C GLY A 220 21.43 -18.82 -2.13
N GLN A 221 21.47 -18.73 -3.46
CA GLN A 221 21.29 -17.46 -4.18
C GLN A 221 19.82 -17.23 -4.57
N ARG A 222 19.20 -16.27 -3.87
CA ARG A 222 18.01 -15.46 -4.25
C ARG A 222 16.64 -16.12 -4.44
N ASN A 223 16.53 -17.43 -4.72
CA ASN A 223 15.22 -18.06 -5.00
C ASN A 223 14.69 -18.98 -3.89
N GLY A 224 15.51 -19.34 -2.89
CA GLY A 224 15.09 -20.23 -1.80
C GLY A 224 13.98 -19.64 -0.93
N MET A 225 14.12 -18.40 -0.44
CA MET A 225 13.16 -17.81 0.50
C MET A 225 11.80 -17.53 -0.15
N ALA A 226 11.76 -17.10 -1.42
CA ALA A 226 10.52 -16.87 -2.13
C ALA A 226 9.73 -18.17 -2.35
N ASN A 227 10.42 -19.25 -2.73
CA ASN A 227 9.79 -20.56 -2.91
C ASN A 227 9.34 -21.15 -1.57
N LEU A 228 10.15 -21.04 -0.51
CA LEU A 228 9.77 -21.50 0.83
C LEU A 228 8.54 -20.75 1.36
N TYR A 229 8.48 -19.43 1.13
CA TYR A 229 7.32 -18.64 1.51
C TYR A 229 6.07 -19.01 0.71
N GLN A 230 6.19 -19.25 -0.61
CA GLN A 230 5.06 -19.75 -1.41
C GLN A 230 4.58 -21.13 -0.91
N GLN A 231 5.48 -22.04 -0.54
CA GLN A 231 5.09 -23.32 0.06
C GLN A 231 4.34 -23.16 1.39
N VAL A 232 4.71 -22.17 2.22
CA VAL A 232 3.95 -21.83 3.44
C VAL A 232 2.52 -21.42 3.07
N LEU A 233 2.37 -20.54 2.07
CA LEU A 233 1.07 -20.08 1.62
C LEU A 233 0.24 -21.22 1.00
N ASP A 234 0.80 -22.06 0.13
CA ASP A 234 0.10 -23.18 -0.50
C ASP A 234 -0.41 -24.20 0.52
N ARG A 235 0.39 -24.49 1.56
CA ARG A 235 -0.02 -25.38 2.66
C ARG A 235 -1.16 -24.80 3.49
N ALA A 236 -1.20 -23.48 3.67
CA ALA A 236 -2.22 -22.80 4.46
C ALA A 236 -3.47 -22.41 3.64
N SER A 237 -3.34 -22.12 2.34
CA SER A 237 -4.35 -21.44 1.52
C SER A 237 -5.60 -22.27 1.25
N ASN A 238 -5.47 -23.60 1.14
CA ASN A 238 -6.58 -24.49 0.82
C ASN A 238 -7.70 -24.53 1.87
N ASN A 239 -7.53 -23.92 3.04
CA ASN A 239 -8.43 -24.05 4.18
C ASN A 239 -9.12 -22.75 4.63
N TYR A 240 -8.81 -21.59 4.02
CA TYR A 240 -9.37 -20.30 4.45
C TYR A 240 -10.02 -19.53 3.30
N ALA A 241 -11.33 -19.28 3.43
CA ALA A 241 -12.08 -18.47 2.49
C ALA A 241 -11.69 -16.99 2.56
N VAL A 242 -11.83 -16.29 1.44
CA VAL A 242 -11.64 -14.85 1.34
C VAL A 242 -12.61 -14.12 2.28
N MET A 243 -12.12 -13.11 3.00
CA MET A 243 -12.93 -12.30 3.91
C MET A 243 -13.41 -11.03 3.21
N THR A 244 -14.73 -10.88 3.11
CA THR A 244 -15.41 -9.76 2.46
C THR A 244 -15.80 -8.67 3.47
N LEU A 245 -16.22 -7.50 2.99
CA LEU A 245 -16.73 -6.44 3.86
C LEU A 245 -17.94 -6.91 4.70
N LEU A 246 -18.82 -7.72 4.12
CA LEU A 246 -20.01 -8.23 4.80
C LEU A 246 -19.63 -9.11 6.00
N ASP A 247 -18.59 -9.95 5.86
CA ASP A 247 -18.07 -10.79 6.94
C ASP A 247 -17.51 -9.96 8.10
N MET A 248 -16.97 -8.76 7.81
CA MET A 248 -16.37 -7.87 8.81
C MET A 248 -17.39 -7.04 9.59
N VAL A 249 -18.53 -6.72 8.96
CA VAL A 249 -19.55 -5.80 9.51
C VAL A 249 -20.81 -6.52 9.98
N GLY A 250 -20.96 -7.82 9.71
CA GLY A 250 -22.07 -8.65 10.17
C GLY A 250 -23.42 -8.22 9.58
N GLU A 251 -24.46 -8.23 10.40
CA GLU A 251 -25.84 -7.86 10.00
C GLU A 251 -26.09 -6.35 9.89
N THR A 252 -25.03 -5.52 9.94
CA THR A 252 -25.18 -4.06 9.79
C THR A 252 -25.38 -3.67 8.31
N ASP A 253 -26.09 -2.57 8.07
CA ASP A 253 -26.38 -2.09 6.71
C ASP A 253 -25.21 -1.28 6.12
N ALA A 254 -24.05 -1.94 5.96
CA ALA A 254 -22.86 -1.32 5.35
C ALA A 254 -23.10 -0.75 3.93
N PRO A 255 -23.87 -1.40 3.03
CA PRO A 255 -24.13 -0.89 1.68
C PRO A 255 -24.81 0.48 1.63
N MET A 256 -25.47 0.91 2.71
CA MET A 256 -26.02 2.27 2.83
C MET A 256 -24.92 3.33 3.00
N LEU A 257 -23.79 2.98 3.62
CA LEU A 257 -22.72 3.91 3.97
C LEU A 257 -21.52 3.85 3.02
N PHE A 258 -20.98 2.66 2.78
CA PHE A 258 -19.74 2.49 2.04
C PHE A 258 -19.65 1.13 1.34
N ASP A 259 -18.91 1.10 0.25
CA ASP A 259 -18.61 -0.10 -0.51
C ASP A 259 -17.10 -0.27 -0.71
N THR A 260 -16.71 -1.45 -1.22
CA THR A 260 -15.33 -1.74 -1.58
C THR A 260 -15.29 -2.77 -2.70
N PRO A 261 -14.42 -2.61 -3.71
CA PRO A 261 -14.20 -3.62 -4.74
C PRO A 261 -13.28 -4.74 -4.28
N ASN A 262 -12.55 -4.57 -3.17
CA ASN A 262 -11.52 -5.49 -2.73
C ASN A 262 -12.02 -6.39 -1.59
N SER A 263 -11.28 -7.46 -1.36
CA SER A 263 -11.49 -8.40 -0.25
C SER A 263 -10.13 -8.85 0.29
N VAL A 264 -10.08 -9.27 1.56
CA VAL A 264 -8.83 -9.74 2.18
C VAL A 264 -8.69 -11.25 1.95
N PRO A 265 -7.58 -11.75 1.37
CA PRO A 265 -7.33 -13.18 1.25
C PRO A 265 -7.38 -13.87 2.63
N GLY A 266 -8.08 -14.99 2.74
CA GLY A 266 -8.33 -15.67 4.02
C GLY A 266 -7.07 -16.07 4.78
N VAL A 267 -5.97 -16.31 4.06
CA VAL A 267 -4.64 -16.59 4.63
C VAL A 267 -4.08 -15.46 5.48
N PHE A 268 -4.49 -14.20 5.23
CA PHE A 268 -4.05 -13.02 5.98
C PHE A 268 -5.07 -12.63 7.05
N THR A 269 -5.49 -13.60 7.85
CA THR A 269 -6.40 -13.41 8.97
C THR A 269 -5.80 -13.98 10.24
N ARG A 270 -6.26 -13.48 11.40
CA ARG A 270 -5.89 -13.99 12.71
C ARG A 270 -6.16 -15.49 12.83
N GLN A 271 -7.30 -15.92 12.31
CA GLN A 271 -7.72 -17.32 12.29
C GLN A 271 -6.74 -18.19 11.48
N ALA A 272 -6.25 -17.69 10.35
CA ALA A 272 -5.24 -18.38 9.56
C ALA A 272 -3.87 -18.43 10.26
N TRP A 273 -3.46 -17.33 10.89
CA TRP A 273 -2.23 -17.26 11.67
C TRP A 273 -2.22 -18.23 12.86
N GLU A 274 -3.26 -18.17 13.70
CA GLU A 274 -3.40 -19.00 14.90
C GLU A 274 -3.71 -20.46 14.56
N GLY A 275 -4.27 -20.72 13.38
CA GLY A 275 -4.60 -22.06 12.89
C GLY A 275 -3.42 -22.78 12.26
N GLN A 276 -3.12 -22.49 10.98
CA GLN A 276 -2.19 -23.29 10.18
C GLN A 276 -0.92 -22.54 9.74
N VAL A 277 -0.96 -21.23 9.54
CA VAL A 277 0.18 -20.51 8.96
C VAL A 277 1.39 -20.58 9.88
N ARG A 278 1.22 -20.34 11.19
CA ARG A 278 2.33 -20.42 12.15
C ARG A 278 2.97 -21.81 12.17
N GLN A 279 2.14 -22.86 12.12
CA GLN A 279 2.63 -24.24 12.07
C GLN A 279 3.33 -24.54 10.74
N ALA A 280 2.79 -24.08 9.61
CA ALA A 280 3.38 -24.25 8.29
C ALA A 280 4.76 -23.59 8.19
N ILE A 281 4.95 -22.40 8.78
CA ILE A 281 6.26 -21.76 8.87
C ILE A 281 7.23 -22.62 9.69
N ASP A 282 6.79 -23.15 10.83
CA ASP A 282 7.61 -24.01 11.70
C ASP A 282 8.06 -25.29 10.96
N GLU A 283 7.13 -25.94 10.26
CA GLU A 283 7.41 -27.15 9.47
C GLU A 283 8.33 -26.88 8.28
N VAL A 284 8.14 -25.77 7.56
CA VAL A 284 9.00 -25.41 6.42
C VAL A 284 10.42 -25.06 6.89
N ALA A 285 10.55 -24.38 8.04
CA ALA A 285 11.85 -24.05 8.62
C ALA A 285 12.60 -25.31 9.11
N GLU A 286 11.93 -26.25 9.78
CA GLU A 286 12.55 -27.52 10.22
C GLU A 286 12.84 -28.46 9.04
N ALA A 287 11.98 -28.54 8.02
CA ALA A 287 12.27 -29.34 6.82
C ALA A 287 13.52 -28.82 6.09
N ARG A 288 13.68 -27.49 6.01
CA ARG A 288 14.88 -26.88 5.44
C ARG A 288 16.12 -27.13 6.29
N ARG A 289 15.98 -27.19 7.62
CA ARG A 289 17.07 -27.57 8.53
C ARG A 289 17.53 -28.99 8.28
N GLU A 290 16.61 -29.96 8.19
CA GLU A 290 16.98 -31.35 7.90
C GLU A 290 17.69 -31.47 6.56
N GLU A 291 17.19 -30.79 5.52
CA GLU A 291 17.83 -30.74 4.21
C GLU A 291 19.28 -30.21 4.28
N ILE A 292 19.50 -29.11 5.01
CA ILE A 292 20.84 -28.50 5.12
C ILE A 292 21.77 -29.31 6.03
N ASP A 293 21.28 -29.82 7.17
CA ASP A 293 22.08 -30.41 8.25
C ASP A 293 22.73 -31.74 7.85
N TRP A 294 22.12 -32.54 6.95
CA TRP A 294 22.71 -33.82 6.53
C TRP A 294 22.89 -34.00 5.02
N VAL A 295 22.09 -33.34 4.16
CA VAL A 295 22.28 -33.44 2.70
C VAL A 295 23.34 -32.47 2.21
N LEU A 296 23.28 -31.20 2.62
CA LEU A 296 24.16 -30.15 2.08
C LEU A 296 25.40 -29.84 2.94
N SER A 297 25.44 -30.23 4.22
CA SER A 297 26.61 -30.03 5.10
C SER A 297 27.07 -31.32 5.78
N ASP A 298 28.38 -31.41 6.07
CA ASP A 298 28.99 -32.44 6.94
C ASP A 298 29.55 -31.84 8.25
N GLN A 299 29.56 -30.51 8.38
CA GLN A 299 30.08 -29.79 9.56
C GLN A 299 29.00 -28.87 10.12
N GLN A 300 28.52 -29.17 11.33
CA GLN A 300 27.64 -28.28 12.11
C GLN A 300 28.25 -26.87 12.36
N SER A 301 29.54 -26.66 12.07
CA SER A 301 30.30 -25.45 12.41
C SER A 301 30.40 -24.38 11.31
N THR A 302 29.93 -24.64 10.09
CA THR A 302 30.03 -23.69 8.94
C THR A 302 28.69 -23.40 8.28
N ILE A 303 27.58 -23.49 9.02
CA ILE A 303 26.30 -22.95 8.57
C ILE A 303 26.39 -21.43 8.67
N ASP A 304 26.27 -20.71 7.55
CA ASP A 304 26.11 -19.25 7.54
C ASP A 304 25.04 -18.87 8.56
N SER A 305 25.33 -17.89 9.42
CA SER A 305 24.46 -17.51 10.54
C SER A 305 23.02 -17.16 10.13
N GLU A 306 22.80 -16.85 8.85
CA GLU A 306 21.51 -16.53 8.23
C GLU A 306 20.63 -17.77 7.96
N LEU A 307 21.19 -18.97 7.92
CA LEU A 307 20.46 -20.23 7.62
C LEU A 307 20.04 -21.00 8.88
N LYS A 308 20.16 -20.40 10.07
CA LYS A 308 19.67 -21.01 11.31
C LYS A 308 18.13 -21.08 11.31
N PRO A 309 17.50 -22.16 11.83
CA PRO A 309 16.04 -22.34 11.79
C PRO A 309 15.27 -21.17 12.39
N GLU A 310 15.76 -20.65 13.52
CA GLU A 310 15.14 -19.51 14.20
C GLU A 310 15.22 -18.21 13.38
N VAL A 311 16.29 -18.02 12.61
CA VAL A 311 16.46 -16.85 11.73
C VAL A 311 15.55 -16.97 10.52
N LEU A 312 15.48 -18.15 9.89
CA LEU A 312 14.59 -18.41 8.76
C LEU A 312 13.11 -18.28 9.16
N LYS A 313 12.73 -18.84 10.32
CA LYS A 313 11.40 -18.71 10.90
C LYS A 313 11.06 -17.23 11.16
N ALA A 314 11.98 -16.47 11.73
CA ALA A 314 11.78 -15.04 11.96
C ALA A 314 11.60 -14.27 10.64
N GLN A 315 12.42 -14.55 9.62
CA GLN A 315 12.33 -13.90 8.30
C GLN A 315 11.03 -14.25 7.56
N LEU A 316 10.60 -15.51 7.57
CA LEU A 316 9.32 -15.93 6.99
C LEU A 316 8.13 -15.31 7.74
N THR A 317 8.21 -15.24 9.07
CA THR A 317 7.19 -14.61 9.91
C THR A 317 7.10 -13.11 9.63
N GLU A 318 8.23 -12.43 9.56
CA GLU A 318 8.29 -10.99 9.23
C GLU A 318 7.67 -10.75 7.85
N ARG A 319 8.10 -11.51 6.83
CA ARG A 319 7.53 -11.40 5.48
C ARG A 319 6.02 -11.65 5.46
N TYR A 320 5.53 -12.65 6.18
CA TYR A 320 4.10 -12.92 6.30
C TYR A 320 3.35 -11.72 6.89
N PHE A 321 3.86 -11.11 7.96
CA PHE A 321 3.20 -9.96 8.58
C PHE A 321 3.28 -8.68 7.73
N GLN A 322 4.31 -8.52 6.89
CA GLN A 322 4.34 -7.46 5.88
C GLN A 322 3.24 -7.66 4.83
N GLU A 323 3.12 -8.85 4.24
CA GLU A 323 2.05 -9.13 3.25
C GLU A 323 0.64 -9.11 3.88
N PHE A 324 0.53 -9.47 5.17
CA PHE A 324 -0.69 -9.29 5.95
C PHE A 324 -1.07 -7.81 6.00
N SER A 325 -0.15 -6.94 6.44
CA SER A 325 -0.39 -5.50 6.50
C SER A 325 -0.77 -4.93 5.14
N ASP A 326 -0.05 -5.29 4.07
CA ASP A 326 -0.31 -4.84 2.71
C ASP A 326 -1.71 -5.24 2.21
N ALA A 327 -2.12 -6.50 2.43
CA ALA A 327 -3.43 -6.99 2.04
C ALA A 327 -4.57 -6.23 2.73
N TRP A 328 -4.40 -5.93 4.03
CA TRP A 328 -5.37 -5.16 4.79
C TRP A 328 -5.41 -3.69 4.39
N LEU A 329 -4.26 -3.04 4.22
CA LEU A 329 -4.19 -1.65 3.75
C LEU A 329 -4.79 -1.50 2.35
N ALA A 330 -4.55 -2.44 1.44
CA ALA A 330 -5.13 -2.45 0.10
C ALA A 330 -6.66 -2.58 0.13
N PHE A 331 -7.20 -3.41 1.04
CA PHE A 331 -8.63 -3.50 1.27
C PHE A 331 -9.19 -2.19 1.85
N LEU A 332 -8.61 -1.67 2.93
CA LEU A 332 -9.14 -0.53 3.67
C LEU A 332 -9.10 0.77 2.87
N ASN A 333 -8.00 1.03 2.15
CA ASN A 333 -7.87 2.20 1.29
C ASN A 333 -8.76 2.14 0.04
N SER A 334 -9.32 0.99 -0.28
CA SER A 334 -10.29 0.85 -1.38
C SER A 334 -11.74 1.07 -0.96
N ILE A 335 -12.02 1.20 0.34
CA ILE A 335 -13.35 1.54 0.86
C ILE A 335 -13.72 2.95 0.41
N ARG A 336 -14.93 3.10 -0.15
CA ARG A 336 -15.45 4.38 -0.64
C ARG A 336 -16.75 4.72 0.07
N TRP A 337 -16.89 5.98 0.47
CA TRP A 337 -18.15 6.49 0.98
C TRP A 337 -19.18 6.60 -0.14
N ARG A 338 -20.41 6.15 0.13
CA ARG A 338 -21.50 6.19 -0.83
C ARG A 338 -22.08 7.60 -0.91
N LYS A 339 -22.14 8.13 -2.14
CA LYS A 339 -22.66 9.46 -2.39
C LYS A 339 -24.14 9.60 -2.02
N ALA A 340 -24.51 10.63 -1.27
CA ALA A 340 -25.90 11.02 -1.03
C ALA A 340 -26.42 11.94 -2.14
N ASP A 341 -27.69 11.76 -2.51
CA ASP A 341 -28.36 12.57 -3.53
C ASP A 341 -29.05 13.80 -2.94
N SER A 342 -29.42 13.76 -1.65
CA SER A 342 -30.07 14.86 -0.93
C SER A 342 -29.48 15.10 0.47
N LEU A 343 -29.84 16.24 1.08
CA LEU A 343 -29.50 16.51 2.48
C LEU A 343 -30.16 15.48 3.42
N SER A 344 -31.35 15.01 3.08
CA SER A 344 -32.07 13.97 3.84
C SER A 344 -31.31 12.64 3.84
N ASP A 345 -30.78 12.23 2.68
CA ASP A 345 -29.98 11.00 2.57
C ASP A 345 -28.67 11.11 3.36
N ALA A 346 -28.00 12.28 3.30
CA ALA A 346 -26.82 12.54 4.10
C ALA A 346 -27.13 12.45 5.61
N ILE A 347 -28.25 13.00 6.06
CA ILE A 347 -28.71 12.87 7.46
C ILE A 347 -28.96 11.40 7.82
N ALA A 348 -29.58 10.61 6.93
CA ALA A 348 -29.84 9.19 7.16
C ALA A 348 -28.53 8.39 7.29
N GLN A 349 -27.54 8.66 6.42
CA GLN A 349 -26.21 8.06 6.51
C GLN A 349 -25.50 8.44 7.82
N LEU A 350 -25.50 9.72 8.23
CA LEU A 350 -24.94 10.14 9.52
C LEU A 350 -25.68 9.52 10.71
N THR A 351 -26.99 9.27 10.57
CA THR A 351 -27.79 8.55 11.57
C THR A 351 -27.25 7.15 11.79
N LEU A 352 -27.13 6.36 10.72
CA LEU A 352 -26.61 5.00 10.79
C LEU A 352 -25.14 4.96 11.23
N LEU A 353 -24.30 5.87 10.75
CA LEU A 353 -22.89 5.99 11.14
C LEU A 353 -22.73 6.19 12.66
N SER A 354 -23.58 7.05 13.25
CA SER A 354 -23.55 7.40 14.68
C SER A 354 -24.34 6.46 15.59
N ASP A 355 -25.00 5.43 15.04
CA ASP A 355 -25.78 4.48 15.84
C ASP A 355 -24.86 3.49 16.58
N VAL A 356 -24.92 3.49 17.91
CA VAL A 356 -24.02 2.67 18.75
C VAL A 356 -24.21 1.16 18.54
N ARG A 357 -25.39 0.71 18.11
CA ARG A 357 -25.71 -0.72 17.96
C ARG A 357 -25.58 -1.20 16.53
N GLN A 358 -25.95 -0.37 15.56
CA GLN A 358 -26.07 -0.77 14.16
C GLN A 358 -25.00 -0.14 13.25
N SER A 359 -24.08 0.68 13.77
CA SER A 359 -23.06 1.34 12.95
C SER A 359 -22.12 0.32 12.29
N PRO A 360 -22.10 0.28 10.93
CA PRO A 360 -21.13 -0.52 10.18
C PRO A 360 -19.68 -0.11 10.45
N LEU A 361 -19.42 1.17 10.75
CA LEU A 361 -18.09 1.65 11.11
C LEU A 361 -17.62 1.04 12.44
N ILE A 362 -18.48 1.02 13.47
CA ILE A 362 -18.13 0.41 14.76
C ILE A 362 -17.84 -1.09 14.59
N ALA A 363 -18.67 -1.80 13.81
CA ALA A 363 -18.46 -3.21 13.52
C ALA A 363 -17.12 -3.45 12.80
N LEU A 364 -16.84 -2.69 11.74
CA LEU A 364 -15.58 -2.75 11.00
C LEU A 364 -14.37 -2.49 11.90
N MET A 365 -14.42 -1.44 12.72
CA MET A 365 -13.33 -1.08 13.64
C MET A 365 -13.10 -2.14 14.72
N ASN A 366 -14.14 -2.85 15.16
CA ASN A 366 -13.99 -3.98 16.06
C ASN A 366 -13.30 -5.17 15.40
N THR A 367 -13.65 -5.48 14.15
CA THR A 367 -12.98 -6.50 13.36
C THR A 367 -11.50 -6.14 13.12
N LEU A 368 -11.22 -4.89 12.76
CA LEU A 368 -9.83 -4.40 12.61
C LEU A 368 -9.04 -4.50 13.91
N ALA A 369 -9.63 -4.17 15.04
CA ALA A 369 -8.97 -4.32 16.32
C ALA A 369 -8.71 -5.78 16.73
N TYR A 370 -9.59 -6.70 16.32
CA TYR A 370 -9.40 -8.13 16.55
C TYR A 370 -8.24 -8.68 15.70
N GLN A 371 -8.19 -8.28 14.43
CA GLN A 371 -7.20 -8.70 13.43
C GLN A 371 -5.84 -8.04 13.65
N GLY A 372 -5.79 -6.76 14.03
CA GLY A 372 -4.55 -6.03 14.33
C GLY A 372 -3.79 -6.54 15.55
N LYS A 373 -4.44 -7.33 16.42
CA LYS A 373 -3.80 -8.00 17.58
C LYS A 373 -3.23 -9.38 17.25
N THR A 374 -3.13 -9.74 15.97
CA THR A 374 -2.56 -11.02 15.54
C THR A 374 -1.07 -11.08 15.86
N GLY A 375 -0.60 -12.23 16.36
CA GLY A 375 0.82 -12.44 16.65
C GLY A 375 1.32 -11.84 17.97
N VAL A 376 0.49 -11.07 18.70
CA VAL A 376 0.83 -10.57 20.04
C VAL A 376 0.98 -11.75 20.99
N LYS A 377 2.17 -11.96 21.54
CA LYS A 377 2.42 -12.95 22.60
C LYS A 377 1.79 -12.40 23.89
N GLY A 378 0.59 -12.87 24.24
CA GLY A 378 -0.03 -12.49 25.51
C GLY A 378 0.88 -12.85 26.68
N GLU A 379 1.16 -11.90 27.57
CA GLU A 379 1.54 -12.25 28.95
C GLU A 379 0.42 -13.14 29.48
N ALA A 380 0.75 -14.33 30.02
CA ALA A 380 -0.24 -15.15 30.68
C ALA A 380 -0.94 -14.29 31.74
N LEU A 381 -2.28 -14.32 31.79
CA LEU A 381 -3.11 -13.50 32.67
C LEU A 381 -2.66 -13.53 34.16
N SER A 382 -1.94 -14.58 34.56
CA SER A 382 -1.31 -14.75 35.87
C SER A 382 -0.16 -13.77 36.14
N ASP A 383 0.67 -13.45 35.15
CA ASP A 383 1.85 -12.58 35.31
C ASP A 383 1.45 -11.11 35.44
N SER A 384 0.38 -10.68 34.76
CA SER A 384 -0.15 -9.32 34.88
C SER A 384 -0.78 -9.06 36.25
N LEU A 385 -1.45 -10.07 36.84
CA LEU A 385 -2.00 -10.01 38.19
C LEU A 385 -0.89 -10.00 39.26
N MET A 386 0.19 -10.78 39.04
CA MET A 386 1.36 -10.82 39.91
C MET A 386 2.13 -9.49 39.90
N LYS A 387 2.37 -8.90 38.73
CA LYS A 387 2.98 -7.56 38.58
C LYS A 387 2.11 -6.46 39.19
N SER A 388 0.80 -6.53 39.03
CA SER A 388 -0.14 -5.57 39.63
C SER A 388 -0.14 -5.64 41.16
N ALA A 389 0.02 -6.85 41.73
CA ALA A 389 0.18 -7.04 43.17
C ALA A 389 1.55 -6.52 43.68
N GLN A 390 2.63 -6.75 42.93
CA GLN A 390 3.97 -6.21 43.25
C GLN A 390 4.03 -4.68 43.16
N GLN A 391 3.39 -4.06 42.17
CA GLN A 391 3.34 -2.61 42.02
C GLN A 391 2.52 -1.91 43.12
N LEU A 392 1.60 -2.62 43.79
CA LEU A 392 0.89 -2.10 44.96
C LEU A 392 1.71 -2.18 46.27
N LEU A 393 2.77 -2.99 46.30
CA LEU A 393 3.66 -3.18 47.46
C LEU A 393 4.87 -2.23 47.45
N ASP A 394 5.39 -1.85 46.28
CA ASP A 394 6.56 -0.96 46.14
C ASP A 394 6.17 0.50 45.82
N LYS A 395 5.45 1.14 46.74
CA LYS A 395 4.89 2.50 46.53
C LYS A 395 5.87 3.67 46.69
N ASP A 396 7.13 3.44 47.06
CA ASP A 396 8.07 4.51 47.46
C ASP A 396 9.34 4.65 46.61
N LYS A 397 9.46 3.97 45.46
CA LYS A 397 10.56 4.19 44.51
C LYS A 397 10.10 4.06 43.06
N GLN A 398 9.53 5.13 42.51
CA GLN A 398 9.38 5.26 41.05
C GLN A 398 10.46 6.20 40.49
N PRO A 399 11.28 5.77 39.52
CA PRO A 399 11.99 6.71 38.66
C PRO A 399 10.98 7.43 37.77
N VAL A 400 11.21 8.72 37.53
CA VAL A 400 10.30 9.64 36.83
C VAL A 400 10.19 9.39 35.31
N ILE A 401 10.94 8.44 34.74
CA ILE A 401 10.80 8.06 33.33
C ILE A 401 11.12 6.56 33.18
N ASP A 402 10.08 5.72 33.14
CA ASP A 402 10.20 4.35 32.66
C ASP A 402 9.99 4.32 31.13
N GLN A 403 11.08 4.37 30.37
CA GLN A 403 11.09 4.17 28.90
C GLN A 403 10.69 2.74 28.46
N LYS A 404 10.35 1.85 29.41
CA LYS A 404 9.98 0.45 29.16
C LYS A 404 8.48 0.16 29.35
N ALA A 405 7.62 1.19 29.32
CA ALA A 405 6.17 1.03 29.37
C ALA A 405 5.52 0.98 27.97
N ALA A 406 6.25 0.59 26.92
CA ALA A 406 5.61 0.10 25.71
C ALA A 406 5.08 -1.31 26.02
N GLY A 407 3.78 -1.56 25.78
CA GLY A 407 3.18 -2.89 25.93
C GLY A 407 3.89 -3.95 25.07
N PRO A 408 3.50 -5.23 25.16
CA PRO A 408 4.08 -6.27 24.32
C PRO A 408 3.90 -5.89 22.84
N GLN A 409 5.03 -5.57 22.17
CA GLN A 409 5.02 -5.13 20.77
C GLN A 409 4.65 -6.30 19.87
N GLY A 410 3.48 -6.22 19.23
CA GLY A 410 3.04 -7.13 18.19
C GLY A 410 3.73 -6.82 16.85
N PRO A 411 3.81 -7.81 15.93
CA PRO A 411 4.38 -7.61 14.60
C PRO A 411 3.55 -6.64 13.72
N LEU A 412 2.30 -6.37 14.11
CA LEU A 412 1.37 -5.49 13.40
C LEU A 412 1.23 -4.10 14.03
N ASP A 413 1.96 -3.80 15.11
CA ASP A 413 1.79 -2.56 15.87
C ASP A 413 2.16 -1.31 15.05
N SER A 414 3.14 -1.42 14.14
CA SER A 414 3.50 -0.31 13.25
C SER A 414 2.35 0.08 12.32
N THR A 415 1.60 -0.90 11.81
CA THR A 415 0.51 -0.68 10.85
C THR A 415 -0.83 -0.42 11.54
N PHE A 416 -1.19 -1.19 12.57
CA PHE A 416 -2.50 -1.13 13.23
C PHE A 416 -2.49 -0.35 14.55
N GLY A 417 -1.33 -0.03 15.12
CA GLY A 417 -1.20 0.66 16.40
C GLY A 417 -1.97 1.99 16.48
N PRO A 418 -1.83 2.92 15.50
CA PRO A 418 -2.59 4.17 15.49
C PRO A 418 -4.11 3.95 15.56
N LEU A 419 -4.62 2.92 14.88
CA LEU A 419 -6.03 2.54 14.90
C LEU A 419 -6.46 1.96 16.25
N LEU A 420 -5.61 1.16 16.90
CA LEU A 420 -5.87 0.59 18.22
C LEU A 420 -5.91 1.67 19.32
N VAL A 421 -5.05 2.69 19.20
CA VAL A 421 -5.06 3.88 20.07
C VAL A 421 -6.37 4.66 19.92
N LEU A 422 -6.83 4.89 18.69
CA LEU A 422 -8.11 5.59 18.41
C LEU A 422 -9.32 4.89 19.07
N LEU A 423 -9.26 3.56 19.21
CA LEU A 423 -10.29 2.74 19.85
C LEU A 423 -10.15 2.66 21.38
N GLY A 424 -9.12 3.28 21.96
CA GLY A 424 -8.80 3.18 23.39
C GLY A 424 -8.37 1.77 23.82
N LYS A 425 -7.94 0.92 22.87
CA LYS A 425 -7.52 -0.47 23.13
C LYS A 425 -6.03 -0.58 23.46
N GLU A 426 -5.27 0.51 23.33
CA GLU A 426 -3.86 0.67 23.72
C GLU A 426 -3.64 2.05 24.35
N LYS A 427 -2.61 2.17 25.22
CA LYS A 427 -2.24 3.45 25.82
C LYS A 427 -1.42 4.28 24.82
N PRO A 428 -1.66 5.60 24.72
CA PRO A 428 -0.85 6.47 23.86
C PRO A 428 0.62 6.40 24.27
N SER A 429 1.53 6.31 23.30
CA SER A 429 2.96 6.42 23.55
C SER A 429 3.28 7.79 24.15
N ALA A 430 4.24 7.85 25.08
CA ALA A 430 4.60 9.08 25.80
C ALA A 430 5.13 10.24 24.90
N THR A 431 5.26 10.01 23.60
CA THR A 431 5.68 10.97 22.57
C THR A 431 4.51 11.55 21.76
N ALA A 432 3.28 11.04 21.90
CA ALA A 432 2.10 11.59 21.25
C ALA A 432 1.50 12.70 22.12
N GLY A 433 1.47 13.93 21.58
CA GLY A 433 0.96 15.12 22.26
C GLY A 433 -0.47 14.96 22.77
N SER A 434 -0.79 15.79 23.77
CA SER A 434 -1.97 15.78 24.62
C SER A 434 -3.29 16.19 23.95
N ASP A 435 -3.70 15.48 22.90
CA ASP A 435 -5.09 15.48 22.44
C ASP A 435 -5.54 14.02 22.25
N ASN A 436 -6.34 13.52 23.20
CA ASN A 436 -6.87 12.16 23.16
C ASN A 436 -7.92 12.03 22.04
N LEU A 437 -7.46 11.82 20.80
CA LEU A 437 -8.32 11.47 19.67
C LEU A 437 -9.02 10.14 19.97
N SER A 438 -10.35 10.08 19.77
CA SER A 438 -11.11 8.85 19.99
C SER A 438 -12.27 8.72 19.03
N LEU A 439 -12.56 7.48 18.63
CA LEU A 439 -13.73 7.17 17.80
C LEU A 439 -15.04 7.60 18.47
N GLN A 440 -15.15 7.42 19.79
CA GLN A 440 -16.35 7.80 20.53
C GLN A 440 -16.60 9.31 20.51
N ALA A 441 -15.55 10.12 20.68
CA ALA A 441 -15.66 11.57 20.58
C ALA A 441 -16.05 12.00 19.16
N PHE A 442 -15.49 11.36 18.13
CA PHE A 442 -15.87 11.60 16.73
C PHE A 442 -17.37 11.31 16.50
N LEU A 443 -17.86 10.12 16.88
CA LEU A 443 -19.27 9.76 16.69
C LEU A 443 -20.22 10.68 17.46
N THR A 444 -19.81 11.15 18.64
CA THR A 444 -20.57 12.15 19.41
C THR A 444 -20.64 13.50 18.68
N ARG A 445 -19.54 13.95 18.07
CA ARG A 445 -19.50 15.17 17.25
C ARG A 445 -20.36 15.02 15.99
N VAL A 446 -20.26 13.88 15.29
CA VAL A 446 -21.13 13.54 14.14
C VAL A 446 -22.61 13.60 14.53
N MET A 447 -22.98 13.06 15.69
CA MET A 447 -24.36 13.12 16.19
C MET A 447 -24.84 14.57 16.40
N ARG A 448 -23.98 15.47 16.90
CA ARG A 448 -24.32 16.91 17.04
C ARG A 448 -24.54 17.56 15.69
N VAL A 449 -23.68 17.28 14.70
CA VAL A 449 -23.85 17.77 13.32
C VAL A 449 -25.18 17.27 12.75
N ARG A 450 -25.46 15.97 12.86
CA ARG A 450 -26.71 15.36 12.44
C ARG A 450 -27.94 16.05 13.05
N LEU A 451 -27.95 16.27 14.36
CA LEU A 451 -29.07 16.95 15.05
C LEU A 451 -29.27 18.38 14.54
N LYS A 452 -28.17 19.11 14.28
CA LYS A 452 -28.22 20.47 13.74
C LYS A 452 -28.76 20.48 12.31
N LEU A 453 -28.38 19.52 11.47
CA LEU A 453 -28.94 19.35 10.12
C LEU A 453 -30.41 18.94 10.13
N GLN A 454 -30.83 18.09 11.08
CA GLN A 454 -32.24 17.72 11.27
C GLN A 454 -33.10 18.92 11.67
N GLN A 455 -32.58 19.83 12.49
CA GLN A 455 -33.29 21.08 12.84
C GLN A 455 -33.57 21.94 11.61
N ILE A 456 -32.67 21.93 10.61
CA ILE A 456 -32.86 22.66 9.34
C ILE A 456 -33.99 22.04 8.53
N THR A 457 -33.97 20.72 8.33
CA THR A 457 -34.96 20.05 7.48
C THR A 457 -36.36 20.04 8.08
N THR A 458 -36.47 20.18 9.40
CA THR A 458 -37.74 20.26 10.13
C THR A 458 -38.20 21.69 10.43
N ALA A 459 -37.43 22.71 10.04
CA ALA A 459 -37.78 24.11 10.26
C ALA A 459 -38.95 24.56 9.38
N THR A 460 -39.69 25.58 9.85
CA THR A 460 -40.77 26.22 9.07
C THR A 460 -40.28 26.83 7.76
N ASP A 461 -39.04 27.32 7.73
CA ASP A 461 -38.35 27.80 6.52
C ASP A 461 -36.92 27.21 6.46
N PRO A 462 -36.76 26.03 5.82
CA PRO A 462 -35.47 25.35 5.70
C PRO A 462 -34.43 26.17 4.92
N GLN A 463 -34.86 26.95 3.92
CA GLN A 463 -33.93 27.72 3.08
C GLN A 463 -33.31 28.87 3.86
N ALA A 464 -34.10 29.62 4.62
CA ALA A 464 -33.60 30.70 5.46
C ALA A 464 -32.62 30.17 6.53
N MET A 465 -32.93 29.01 7.13
CA MET A 465 -32.08 28.42 8.16
C MET A 465 -30.75 27.87 7.59
N THR A 466 -30.79 27.22 6.41
CA THR A 466 -29.58 26.80 5.69
C THR A 466 -28.69 27.99 5.34
N GLN A 467 -29.27 29.09 4.86
CA GLN A 467 -28.50 30.29 4.55
C GLN A 467 -27.87 30.90 5.80
N ALA A 468 -28.61 30.97 6.91
CA ALA A 468 -28.08 31.49 8.18
C ALA A 468 -26.92 30.63 8.71
N LEU A 469 -27.05 29.30 8.63
CA LEU A 469 -25.98 28.40 9.04
C LEU A 469 -24.74 28.55 8.16
N ALA A 470 -24.90 28.50 6.83
CA ALA A 470 -23.79 28.70 5.91
C ALA A 470 -23.11 30.06 6.10
N GLN A 471 -23.88 31.13 6.34
CA GLN A 471 -23.33 32.46 6.60
C GLN A 471 -22.49 32.49 7.88
N THR A 472 -22.89 31.79 8.95
CA THR A 472 -22.04 31.71 10.15
C THR A 472 -20.72 31.00 9.89
N VAL A 473 -20.67 30.01 8.99
CA VAL A 473 -19.40 29.37 8.60
C VAL A 473 -18.58 30.25 7.66
N PHE A 474 -19.17 30.85 6.62
CA PHE A 474 -18.44 31.78 5.75
C PHE A 474 -17.81 32.94 6.52
N GLN A 475 -18.43 33.36 7.64
CA GLN A 475 -17.92 34.41 8.52
C GLN A 475 -16.92 33.91 9.57
N GLY A 476 -16.66 32.60 9.67
CA GLY A 476 -15.77 32.00 10.67
C GLY A 476 -16.33 32.00 12.09
N LYS A 477 -17.66 32.07 12.25
CA LYS A 477 -18.34 32.16 13.56
C LYS A 477 -18.93 30.83 14.05
N SER A 478 -19.13 29.86 13.17
CA SER A 478 -19.69 28.55 13.55
C SER A 478 -18.56 27.62 13.95
N VAL A 479 -18.50 27.29 15.23
CA VAL A 479 -17.46 26.44 15.83
C VAL A 479 -17.78 24.95 15.66
N ASP A 480 -19.02 24.51 15.92
CA ASP A 480 -19.30 23.06 16.03
C ASP A 480 -19.10 22.22 14.75
N LEU A 481 -19.42 22.78 13.57
CA LEU A 481 -19.39 22.02 12.31
C LEU A 481 -17.98 21.92 11.74
N THR A 482 -17.27 23.05 11.68
CA THR A 482 -15.87 23.11 11.24
C THR A 482 -14.99 22.34 12.21
N ASP A 483 -15.21 22.47 13.53
CA ASP A 483 -14.49 21.67 14.53
C ASP A 483 -14.68 20.16 14.37
N THR A 484 -15.82 19.72 13.82
CA THR A 484 -16.09 18.29 13.59
C THR A 484 -15.36 17.79 12.35
N LEU A 485 -15.30 18.61 11.29
CA LEU A 485 -14.49 18.34 10.09
C LEU A 485 -12.99 18.33 10.40
N ASP A 486 -12.53 19.30 11.19
CA ASP A 486 -11.14 19.36 11.65
C ASP A 486 -10.81 18.15 12.52
N TYR A 487 -11.71 17.75 13.43
CA TYR A 487 -11.51 16.56 14.24
C TYR A 487 -11.46 15.28 13.39
N GLY A 488 -12.31 15.16 12.36
CA GLY A 488 -12.25 14.06 11.40
C GLY A 488 -10.93 14.04 10.61
N SER A 489 -10.46 15.20 10.17
CA SER A 489 -9.20 15.37 9.45
C SER A 489 -7.99 15.05 10.34
N LEU A 490 -8.01 15.45 11.61
CA LEU A 490 -7.00 15.09 12.61
C LEU A 490 -6.96 13.59 12.86
N ILE A 491 -8.12 12.92 12.95
CA ILE A 491 -8.16 11.46 13.03
C ILE A 491 -7.53 10.84 11.78
N ALA A 492 -7.97 11.25 10.58
CA ALA A 492 -7.42 10.72 9.33
C ALA A 492 -5.90 10.89 9.23
N ALA A 493 -5.37 12.05 9.61
CA ALA A 493 -3.94 12.32 9.65
C ALA A 493 -3.22 11.49 10.72
N SER A 494 -3.83 11.28 11.89
CA SER A 494 -3.25 10.52 13.00
C SER A 494 -3.06 9.03 12.71
N LEU A 495 -3.83 8.47 11.76
CA LEU A 495 -3.68 7.08 11.32
C LEU A 495 -2.39 6.84 10.50
N GLY A 496 -1.78 7.91 9.99
CA GLY A 496 -0.58 7.84 9.16
C GLY A 496 -0.86 7.79 7.65
N ALA A 497 0.17 8.05 6.84
CA ALA A 497 0.04 8.18 5.39
C ALA A 497 -0.45 6.89 4.71
N GLU A 498 -0.12 5.72 5.27
CA GLU A 498 -0.55 4.41 4.78
C GLU A 498 -2.08 4.22 4.84
N TRP A 499 -2.77 4.95 5.73
CA TRP A 499 -4.21 4.88 5.93
C TRP A 499 -4.98 6.03 5.27
N ASN A 500 -4.33 6.86 4.46
CA ASN A 500 -4.91 8.11 3.97
C ASN A 500 -6.25 7.91 3.24
N GLY A 501 -6.37 6.88 2.40
CA GLY A 501 -7.61 6.57 1.69
C GLY A 501 -8.75 6.22 2.65
N PHE A 502 -8.50 5.28 3.57
CA PHE A 502 -9.45 4.90 4.61
C PHE A 502 -9.85 6.07 5.52
N GLY A 503 -8.85 6.80 6.01
CA GLY A 503 -9.00 7.94 6.91
C GLY A 503 -9.89 9.03 6.30
N GLN A 504 -9.58 9.46 5.07
CA GLN A 504 -10.37 10.46 4.37
C GLN A 504 -11.80 9.96 4.09
N ASN A 505 -11.96 8.71 3.62
CA ASN A 505 -13.26 8.20 3.21
C ASN A 505 -14.22 7.94 4.38
N LEU A 506 -13.74 7.57 5.57
CA LEU A 506 -14.63 7.27 6.70
C LEU A 506 -14.74 8.37 7.76
N PHE A 507 -13.75 9.26 7.87
CA PHE A 507 -13.77 10.32 8.90
C PHE A 507 -13.99 11.73 8.33
N VAL A 508 -13.78 11.94 7.03
CA VAL A 508 -13.87 13.28 6.41
C VAL A 508 -15.01 13.35 5.38
N GLN A 509 -15.07 12.43 4.42
CA GLN A 509 -16.09 12.41 3.35
C GLN A 509 -17.55 12.45 3.83
N PRO A 510 -17.97 11.71 4.89
CA PRO A 510 -19.36 11.75 5.35
C PRO A 510 -19.80 13.16 5.77
N LEU A 511 -18.88 13.89 6.41
CA LEU A 511 -19.10 15.24 6.89
C LEU A 511 -19.05 16.24 5.72
N ASN A 512 -18.07 16.11 4.81
CA ASN A 512 -17.97 16.95 3.61
C ASN A 512 -19.22 16.88 2.75
N GLN A 513 -19.77 15.68 2.53
CA GLN A 513 -20.97 15.51 1.74
C GLN A 513 -22.20 16.16 2.40
N ALA A 514 -22.38 15.96 3.71
CA ALA A 514 -23.44 16.63 4.45
C ALA A 514 -23.28 18.16 4.38
N TRP A 515 -22.03 18.62 4.32
CA TRP A 515 -21.66 20.02 4.24
C TRP A 515 -21.90 20.64 2.86
N GLU A 516 -21.57 19.95 1.78
CA GLU A 516 -21.88 20.36 0.40
C GLU A 516 -23.38 20.62 0.21
N GLY A 517 -24.23 19.78 0.81
CA GLY A 517 -25.69 19.93 0.76
C GLY A 517 -26.21 21.22 1.42
N VAL A 518 -25.46 21.80 2.37
CA VAL A 518 -25.80 23.06 3.06
C VAL A 518 -25.16 24.27 2.37
N LEU A 519 -23.92 24.13 1.91
CA LEU A 519 -23.13 25.25 1.38
C LEU A 519 -23.49 25.65 -0.05
N GLN A 520 -23.75 24.70 -0.95
CA GLN A 520 -23.97 25.00 -2.37
C GLN A 520 -25.15 25.97 -2.61
N PRO A 521 -26.34 25.79 -2.01
CA PRO A 521 -27.45 26.75 -2.15
C PRO A 521 -27.10 28.15 -1.61
N SER A 522 -26.31 28.18 -0.54
CA SER A 522 -25.89 29.41 0.14
C SER A 522 -24.80 30.16 -0.63
N ALA A 523 -23.92 29.45 -1.34
CA ALA A 523 -22.92 30.03 -2.23
C ALA A 523 -23.57 30.85 -3.36
N ALA A 524 -24.66 30.35 -3.94
CA ALA A 524 -25.44 31.12 -4.92
C ALA A 524 -26.07 32.39 -4.32
N SER A 525 -26.51 32.32 -3.06
CA SER A 525 -27.01 33.50 -2.33
C SER A 525 -25.91 34.52 -2.09
N LEU A 526 -24.70 34.07 -1.74
CA LEU A 526 -23.55 34.96 -1.55
C LEU A 526 -23.07 35.62 -2.85
N ASN A 527 -23.07 34.89 -3.97
CA ASN A 527 -22.79 35.46 -5.29
C ASN A 527 -23.77 36.62 -5.61
N ARG A 528 -25.06 36.45 -5.34
CA ARG A 528 -26.05 37.54 -5.52
C ARG A 528 -25.79 38.74 -4.61
N GLN A 529 -25.36 38.49 -3.36
CA GLN A 529 -25.00 39.57 -2.43
C GLN A 529 -23.77 40.34 -2.92
N TRP A 530 -22.73 39.64 -3.37
CA TRP A 530 -21.53 40.23 -3.98
C TRP A 530 -21.86 41.09 -5.21
N GLN A 531 -22.70 40.59 -6.09
CA GLN A 531 -23.12 41.34 -7.29
C GLN A 531 -23.82 42.66 -6.92
N ARG A 532 -24.72 42.62 -5.95
CA ARG A 532 -25.47 43.82 -5.53
C ARG A 532 -24.62 44.79 -4.74
N ALA A 533 -23.81 44.29 -3.80
CA ALA A 533 -23.05 45.12 -2.86
C ALA A 533 -21.79 45.73 -3.49
N ILE A 534 -21.13 44.99 -4.38
CA ILE A 534 -19.81 45.35 -4.91
C ILE A 534 -19.85 45.52 -6.42
N VAL A 535 -20.16 44.48 -7.19
CA VAL A 535 -20.01 44.50 -8.67
C VAL A 535 -20.86 45.60 -9.32
N GLY A 536 -22.14 45.70 -8.96
CA GLY A 536 -23.00 46.72 -9.55
C GLY A 536 -22.60 48.15 -9.16
N ASN A 537 -21.92 48.35 -8.02
CA ASN A 537 -21.36 49.66 -7.65
C ASN A 537 -20.06 49.95 -8.41
N TRP A 538 -19.22 48.92 -8.61
CA TRP A 538 -18.00 48.98 -9.41
C TRP A 538 -18.32 49.37 -10.86
N GLU A 539 -19.21 48.63 -11.53
CA GLU A 539 -19.64 48.88 -12.91
C GLU A 539 -20.17 50.30 -13.08
N ARG A 540 -21.08 50.74 -12.21
CA ARG A 540 -21.62 52.12 -12.22
C ARG A 540 -20.53 53.20 -12.08
N SER A 541 -19.43 52.90 -11.41
CA SER A 541 -18.36 53.86 -11.14
C SER A 541 -17.30 53.89 -12.22
N PHE A 542 -17.03 52.77 -12.90
CA PHE A 542 -15.85 52.58 -13.74
C PHE A 542 -16.13 52.17 -15.19
N ASP A 543 -17.33 51.68 -15.51
CA ASP A 543 -17.65 51.27 -16.88
C ASP A 543 -17.60 52.45 -17.85
N GLY A 544 -16.98 52.23 -19.00
CA GLY A 544 -16.78 53.26 -20.03
C GLY A 544 -15.85 54.40 -19.62
N ARG A 545 -15.04 54.23 -18.55
CA ARG A 545 -14.08 55.23 -18.07
C ARG A 545 -12.64 54.73 -18.21
N TYR A 546 -11.72 55.64 -18.49
CA TYR A 546 -10.29 55.31 -18.48
C TYR A 546 -9.79 55.10 -17.04
N PRO A 547 -8.96 54.09 -16.74
CA PRO A 547 -8.24 53.20 -17.65
C PRO A 547 -9.01 51.93 -18.07
N PHE A 548 -10.16 51.63 -17.47
CA PHE A 548 -10.92 50.40 -17.73
C PHE A 548 -11.40 50.28 -19.18
N ALA A 549 -11.77 51.40 -19.80
CA ALA A 549 -12.07 51.53 -21.22
C ALA A 549 -11.02 52.39 -21.95
N THR A 550 -10.85 52.17 -23.25
CA THR A 550 -9.93 52.95 -24.13
C THR A 550 -10.34 54.40 -24.29
N SER A 551 -11.64 54.68 -24.26
CA SER A 551 -12.23 56.00 -24.48
C SER A 551 -13.26 56.33 -23.40
N GLY A 552 -13.54 57.62 -23.21
CA GLY A 552 -14.49 58.12 -22.22
C GLY A 552 -13.84 59.00 -21.19
N SER A 553 -14.62 59.43 -20.20
CA SER A 553 -14.13 60.23 -19.07
C SER A 553 -13.16 59.43 -18.20
N ASP A 554 -12.31 60.13 -17.45
CA ASP A 554 -11.41 59.51 -16.48
C ASP A 554 -12.18 58.91 -15.27
N ALA A 555 -11.71 57.77 -14.77
CA ALA A 555 -12.18 57.17 -13.55
C ALA A 555 -11.77 58.02 -12.34
N SER A 556 -12.64 58.10 -11.33
CA SER A 556 -12.31 58.82 -10.10
C SER A 556 -11.32 58.02 -9.25
N LEU A 557 -10.10 58.53 -9.07
CA LEU A 557 -9.08 57.95 -8.19
C LEU A 557 -9.58 57.84 -6.73
N PRO A 558 -10.24 58.86 -6.14
CA PRO A 558 -10.90 58.72 -4.83
C PRO A 558 -11.90 57.56 -4.75
N MET A 559 -12.72 57.37 -5.78
CA MET A 559 -13.68 56.27 -5.82
C MET A 559 -12.98 54.90 -5.91
N LEU A 560 -11.90 54.81 -6.71
CA LEU A 560 -11.07 53.60 -6.76
C LEU A 560 -10.53 53.26 -5.38
N GLY A 561 -10.02 54.26 -4.65
CA GLY A 561 -9.58 54.11 -3.27
C GLY A 561 -10.65 53.59 -2.31
N GLN A 562 -11.86 54.13 -2.38
CA GLN A 562 -12.98 53.64 -1.55
C GLN A 562 -13.32 52.17 -1.80
N MET A 563 -12.99 51.63 -2.98
CA MET A 563 -13.25 50.23 -3.32
C MET A 563 -12.13 49.30 -2.86
N ILE A 564 -10.86 49.66 -3.12
CA ILE A 564 -9.73 48.71 -3.05
C ILE A 564 -8.81 48.88 -1.84
N ARG A 565 -8.91 49.99 -1.09
CA ARG A 565 -7.98 50.29 0.01
C ARG A 565 -7.93 49.14 1.03
N SER A 566 -6.73 48.74 1.41
CA SER A 566 -6.52 47.66 2.39
C SER A 566 -7.23 47.98 3.73
N GLY A 567 -7.95 47.01 4.28
CA GLY A 567 -8.69 47.08 5.56
C GLY A 567 -9.91 48.00 5.63
N THR A 568 -10.04 48.98 4.73
CA THR A 568 -11.13 49.99 4.77
C THR A 568 -11.93 50.10 3.47
N GLY A 569 -11.42 49.55 2.37
CA GLY A 569 -12.09 49.51 1.09
C GLY A 569 -13.27 48.54 1.11
N ARG A 570 -14.28 48.83 0.29
CA ARG A 570 -15.52 48.04 0.25
C ARG A 570 -15.29 46.57 -0.10
N ILE A 571 -14.33 46.26 -0.98
CA ILE A 571 -14.01 44.88 -1.36
C ILE A 571 -13.40 44.14 -0.18
N ASP A 572 -12.37 44.73 0.44
CA ASP A 572 -11.65 44.16 1.58
C ASP A 572 -12.60 43.94 2.77
N GLN A 573 -13.46 44.93 3.07
CA GLN A 573 -14.49 44.81 4.11
C GLN A 573 -15.54 43.74 3.80
N PHE A 574 -15.99 43.63 2.55
CA PHE A 574 -16.94 42.59 2.16
C PHE A 574 -16.34 41.21 2.37
N ILE A 575 -15.12 40.99 1.88
CA ILE A 575 -14.43 39.70 2.01
C ILE A 575 -14.18 39.38 3.49
N SER A 576 -13.58 40.31 4.25
CA SER A 576 -13.30 40.12 5.67
C SER A 576 -14.56 39.82 6.49
N SER A 577 -15.69 40.48 6.17
CA SER A 577 -16.92 40.35 6.94
C SER A 577 -17.82 39.19 6.52
N GLN A 578 -17.81 38.79 5.25
CA GLN A 578 -18.70 37.75 4.72
C GLN A 578 -18.01 36.42 4.40
N LEU A 579 -16.69 36.44 4.17
CA LEU A 579 -15.89 35.28 3.75
C LEU A 579 -14.72 34.97 4.70
N GLY A 580 -14.58 35.67 5.82
CA GLY A 580 -13.42 35.55 6.72
C GLY A 580 -13.17 34.15 7.31
N GLY A 581 -14.15 33.24 7.27
CA GLY A 581 -13.98 31.84 7.68
C GLY A 581 -13.55 30.90 6.55
N VAL A 582 -13.57 31.33 5.29
CA VAL A 582 -13.21 30.50 4.12
C VAL A 582 -12.16 31.15 3.22
N LEU A 583 -11.87 32.43 3.44
CA LEU A 583 -10.89 33.22 2.70
C LEU A 583 -10.19 34.16 3.68
N HIS A 584 -8.88 34.00 3.85
CA HIS A 584 -8.06 34.83 4.73
C HIS A 584 -6.99 35.58 3.93
N LYS A 585 -6.40 36.58 4.58
CA LYS A 585 -5.37 37.43 3.98
C LYS A 585 -3.99 36.96 4.45
N GLU A 586 -3.17 36.47 3.53
CA GLU A 586 -1.76 36.12 3.74
C GLU A 586 -0.88 37.24 3.17
N GLY A 587 -0.33 38.07 4.06
CA GLY A 587 0.32 39.32 3.66
C GLY A 587 -0.70 40.24 2.97
N ASN A 588 -0.55 40.46 1.66
CA ASN A 588 -1.50 41.23 0.85
C ASN A 588 -2.34 40.37 -0.12
N ARG A 589 -2.25 39.03 -0.04
CA ARG A 589 -2.99 38.14 -0.94
C ARG A 589 -4.15 37.46 -0.22
N TRP A 590 -5.30 37.40 -0.89
CA TRP A 590 -6.44 36.61 -0.48
C TRP A 590 -6.24 35.15 -0.90
N VAL A 591 -6.24 34.25 0.08
CA VAL A 591 -5.97 32.82 -0.08
C VAL A 591 -7.11 32.02 0.56
N PRO A 592 -7.67 31.01 -0.15
CA PRO A 592 -8.70 30.14 0.42
C PRO A 592 -8.18 29.38 1.65
N ASP A 593 -8.99 29.27 2.69
CA ASP A 593 -8.69 28.42 3.84
C ASP A 593 -9.01 26.96 3.47
N SER A 594 -7.97 26.15 3.25
CA SER A 594 -8.13 24.75 2.84
C SER A 594 -8.85 23.86 3.86
N ALA A 595 -8.87 24.24 5.14
CA ALA A 595 -9.58 23.48 6.18
C ALA A 595 -11.09 23.74 6.07
N ASN A 596 -11.47 25.01 5.91
CA ASN A 596 -12.86 25.45 5.99
C ASN A 596 -13.57 25.59 4.63
N SER A 597 -12.82 25.54 3.52
CA SER A 597 -13.36 25.64 2.14
C SER A 597 -13.59 24.29 1.44
N GLN A 598 -13.50 23.16 2.15
CA GLN A 598 -13.81 21.85 1.56
C GLN A 598 -15.27 21.79 1.07
N GLY A 599 -15.46 21.35 -0.18
CA GLY A 599 -16.77 21.34 -0.86
C GLY A 599 -17.19 22.67 -1.51
N LEU A 600 -16.38 23.74 -1.37
CA LEU A 600 -16.53 25.00 -2.08
C LEU A 600 -15.50 25.11 -3.20
N HIS A 601 -15.96 25.59 -4.35
CA HIS A 601 -15.08 25.91 -5.48
C HIS A 601 -15.09 27.41 -5.70
N PHE A 602 -14.01 28.08 -5.33
CA PHE A 602 -13.80 29.49 -5.63
C PHE A 602 -13.57 29.67 -7.13
N ASN A 603 -14.23 30.66 -7.73
CA ASN A 603 -13.96 31.07 -9.09
C ASN A 603 -12.52 31.61 -9.18
N PRO A 604 -11.63 30.98 -9.98
CA PRO A 604 -10.23 31.41 -10.07
C PRO A 604 -10.09 32.85 -10.59
N GLN A 605 -11.02 33.31 -11.43
CA GLN A 605 -11.02 34.69 -11.92
C GLN A 605 -11.29 35.68 -10.79
N PHE A 606 -12.20 35.35 -9.85
CA PHE A 606 -12.47 36.17 -8.68
C PHE A 606 -11.21 36.32 -7.83
N LEU A 607 -10.55 35.21 -7.49
CA LEU A 607 -9.30 35.23 -6.71
C LEU A 607 -8.21 36.04 -7.41
N LYS A 608 -8.04 35.88 -8.73
CA LYS A 608 -7.08 36.67 -9.51
C LYS A 608 -7.41 38.17 -9.44
N ALA A 609 -8.67 38.54 -9.65
CA ALA A 609 -9.10 39.92 -9.68
C ALA A 609 -8.92 40.63 -8.33
N VAL A 610 -9.35 40.00 -7.22
CA VAL A 610 -9.21 40.63 -5.90
C VAL A 610 -7.75 40.75 -5.48
N ASN A 611 -6.91 39.76 -5.80
CA ASN A 611 -5.47 39.83 -5.53
C ASN A 611 -4.77 40.92 -6.35
N GLN A 612 -5.13 41.06 -7.63
CA GLN A 612 -4.61 42.13 -8.49
C GLN A 612 -4.99 43.52 -7.94
N LEU A 613 -6.23 43.70 -7.47
CA LEU A 613 -6.66 44.95 -6.86
C LEU A 613 -5.99 45.21 -5.51
N SER A 614 -5.75 44.16 -4.71
CA SER A 614 -5.00 44.27 -3.46
C SER A 614 -3.55 44.70 -3.69
N GLU A 615 -2.86 44.10 -4.68
CA GLU A 615 -1.50 44.49 -5.06
C GLU A 615 -1.44 45.95 -5.51
N LEU A 616 -2.39 46.37 -6.34
CA LEU A 616 -2.50 47.76 -6.78
C LEU A 616 -2.76 48.72 -5.60
N ALA A 617 -3.58 48.32 -4.63
CA ALA A 617 -3.85 49.13 -3.45
C ALA A 617 -2.57 49.37 -2.63
N ASP A 618 -1.71 48.37 -2.46
CA ASP A 618 -0.44 48.56 -1.74
C ASP A 618 0.47 49.57 -2.46
N ILE A 619 0.53 49.53 -3.79
CA ILE A 619 1.32 50.47 -4.59
C ILE A 619 0.76 51.90 -4.52
N LEU A 620 -0.58 52.06 -4.47
CA LEU A 620 -1.24 53.37 -4.45
C LEU A 620 -1.30 54.03 -3.07
N TYR A 621 -1.14 53.26 -1.99
CA TYR A 621 -1.37 53.71 -0.61
C TYR A 621 -0.18 53.43 0.33
N THR A 622 1.06 53.46 -0.19
CA THR A 622 2.28 53.10 0.54
C THR A 622 2.51 53.87 1.85
N ASP A 623 2.13 55.15 1.90
CA ASP A 623 2.29 56.05 3.06
C ASP A 623 0.97 56.34 3.80
N GLY A 624 -0.11 55.62 3.45
CA GLY A 624 -1.45 55.83 3.98
C GLY A 624 -2.25 56.93 3.27
N GLY A 625 -1.60 57.78 2.46
CA GLY A 625 -2.21 58.73 1.52
C GLY A 625 -2.40 58.12 0.14
N MET A 626 -3.14 58.80 -0.75
CA MET A 626 -3.29 58.38 -2.14
C MET A 626 -2.21 59.06 -2.98
N GLY A 627 -1.27 58.28 -3.51
CA GLY A 627 -0.24 58.79 -4.38
C GLY A 627 1.05 57.98 -4.33
N MET A 628 1.93 58.25 -5.27
CA MET A 628 3.22 57.59 -5.38
C MET A 628 4.28 58.54 -5.90
N THR A 629 5.52 58.25 -5.54
CA THR A 629 6.71 58.93 -6.04
C THR A 629 7.53 57.99 -6.91
N PHE A 630 8.07 58.55 -7.98
CA PHE A 630 8.96 57.85 -8.90
C PHE A 630 9.96 58.84 -9.48
N GLN A 631 10.99 58.34 -10.15
CA GLN A 631 12.04 59.16 -10.73
C GLN A 631 12.23 58.81 -12.19
N LEU A 632 12.47 59.82 -13.02
CA LEU A 632 12.81 59.67 -14.43
C LEU A 632 14.22 60.20 -14.67
N GLN A 633 14.97 59.49 -15.51
CA GLN A 633 16.24 59.92 -16.06
C GLN A 633 16.15 59.85 -17.58
N ALA A 634 16.20 61.00 -18.25
CA ALA A 634 16.24 61.06 -19.70
C ALA A 634 17.58 60.53 -20.22
N LYS A 635 17.54 59.77 -21.33
CA LYS A 635 18.72 59.17 -21.95
C LYS A 635 19.00 59.81 -23.31
N PRO A 636 20.28 59.92 -23.71
CA PRO A 636 20.65 60.50 -24.99
C PRO A 636 20.23 59.58 -26.13
N VAL A 637 19.57 60.16 -27.15
CA VAL A 637 19.09 59.45 -28.33
C VAL A 637 19.69 60.11 -29.57
N ARG A 638 20.25 59.30 -30.46
CA ARG A 638 20.87 59.81 -31.70
C ARG A 638 19.83 60.65 -32.48
N SER A 639 20.26 61.82 -32.94
CA SER A 639 19.45 62.76 -33.75
C SER A 639 18.31 63.48 -33.01
N VAL A 640 18.21 63.34 -31.68
CA VAL A 640 17.33 64.13 -30.81
C VAL A 640 18.16 65.23 -30.15
N VAL A 641 17.70 66.48 -30.28
CA VAL A 641 18.36 67.66 -29.71
C VAL A 641 17.87 67.90 -28.29
N GLU A 642 16.55 67.80 -28.08
CA GLU A 642 15.91 68.09 -26.80
C GLU A 642 14.65 67.24 -26.64
N THR A 643 14.38 66.80 -25.41
CA THR A 643 13.08 66.29 -24.98
C THR A 643 12.59 67.09 -23.78
N THR A 644 11.34 67.56 -23.85
CA THR A 644 10.65 68.21 -22.74
C THR A 644 9.45 67.36 -22.33
N PHE A 645 9.53 66.76 -21.14
CA PHE A 645 8.43 66.05 -20.47
C PHE A 645 7.85 66.94 -19.37
N ILE A 646 6.52 67.03 -19.30
CA ILE A 646 5.82 67.79 -18.26
C ILE A 646 4.78 66.87 -17.63
N LEU A 647 4.80 66.76 -16.30
CA LEU A 647 3.79 66.04 -15.52
C LEU A 647 3.24 66.97 -14.44
N ASP A 648 1.93 67.20 -14.46
CA ASP A 648 1.22 68.02 -13.47
C ASP A 648 1.91 69.38 -13.23
N GLY A 649 2.46 69.98 -14.30
CA GLY A 649 3.21 71.25 -14.27
C GLY A 649 4.70 71.15 -13.94
N VAL A 650 5.21 70.00 -13.49
CA VAL A 650 6.63 69.75 -13.25
C VAL A 650 7.32 69.37 -14.56
N LYS A 651 8.32 70.16 -14.97
CA LYS A 651 9.06 69.98 -16.23
C LYS A 651 10.38 69.25 -16.02
N LEU A 652 10.66 68.23 -16.86
CA LEU A 652 11.97 67.62 -17.08
C LEU A 652 12.41 67.94 -18.51
N GLU A 653 13.41 68.81 -18.62
CA GLU A 653 14.02 69.23 -19.89
C GLU A 653 15.41 68.63 -20.04
N TYR A 654 15.62 67.93 -21.15
CA TYR A 654 16.87 67.26 -21.42
C TYR A 654 17.35 67.58 -22.84
N PHE A 655 18.49 68.24 -22.95
CA PHE A 655 19.13 68.67 -24.19
C PHE A 655 20.52 68.02 -24.36
N ASN A 656 20.64 66.75 -23.97
CA ASN A 656 21.90 65.97 -23.95
C ASN A 656 22.97 66.48 -22.96
N GLN A 657 22.56 67.15 -21.87
CA GLN A 657 23.45 67.41 -20.73
C GLN A 657 23.75 66.14 -19.91
N MET A 658 24.56 66.27 -18.84
CA MET A 658 24.82 65.17 -17.91
C MET A 658 23.50 64.61 -17.35
N GLU A 659 23.32 63.29 -17.43
CA GLU A 659 22.10 62.62 -17.02
C GLU A 659 21.91 62.68 -15.50
N SER A 660 20.71 63.05 -15.05
CA SER A 660 20.34 63.07 -13.64
C SER A 660 18.95 62.49 -13.43
N TRP A 661 18.73 61.93 -12.23
CA TRP A 661 17.41 61.48 -11.81
C TRP A 661 16.60 62.67 -11.32
N GLN A 662 15.39 62.84 -11.87
CA GLN A 662 14.42 63.82 -11.39
C GLN A 662 13.21 63.11 -10.79
N GLN A 663 12.81 63.52 -9.58
CA GLN A 663 11.67 62.97 -8.88
C GLN A 663 10.36 63.63 -9.30
N PHE A 664 9.33 62.79 -9.38
CA PHE A 664 7.96 63.12 -9.72
C PHE A 664 7.01 62.50 -8.69
N THR A 665 5.86 63.14 -8.49
CA THR A 665 4.76 62.65 -7.65
C THR A 665 3.51 62.56 -8.51
N TRP A 666 2.76 61.47 -8.36
CA TRP A 666 1.49 61.27 -9.06
C TRP A 666 0.42 60.70 -8.10
N PRO A 667 -0.82 61.20 -8.12
CA PRO A 667 -1.26 62.42 -8.82
C PRO A 667 -0.67 63.68 -8.14
N GLY A 668 -0.30 64.68 -8.94
CA GLY A 668 0.22 65.97 -8.46
C GLY A 668 -0.88 66.89 -7.91
N GLY A 669 -0.50 67.81 -7.01
CA GLY A 669 -1.40 68.76 -6.36
C GLY A 669 -1.60 70.09 -7.11
N THR A 670 -1.52 70.10 -8.44
CA THR A 670 -1.52 71.33 -9.25
C THR A 670 -2.86 71.57 -9.97
N ASP A 671 -3.11 72.82 -10.38
CA ASP A 671 -4.34 73.25 -11.07
C ASP A 671 -4.45 72.74 -12.53
N HIS A 672 -3.40 72.11 -13.06
CA HIS A 672 -3.32 71.59 -14.42
C HIS A 672 -2.83 70.14 -14.44
N PRO A 673 -3.64 69.16 -14.02
CA PRO A 673 -3.27 67.76 -14.06
C PRO A 673 -3.16 67.24 -15.50
N GLY A 674 -2.14 66.45 -15.78
CA GLY A 674 -1.88 65.88 -17.10
C GLY A 674 -0.42 65.60 -17.37
N ALA A 675 -0.15 64.92 -18.49
CA ALA A 675 1.20 64.67 -18.96
C ALA A 675 1.35 65.07 -20.43
N SER A 676 2.41 65.81 -20.75
CA SER A 676 2.78 66.13 -22.13
C SER A 676 4.24 65.81 -22.39
N LEU A 677 4.50 65.41 -23.64
CA LEU A 677 5.84 65.11 -24.11
C LEU A 677 6.06 65.80 -25.45
N SER A 678 7.18 66.50 -25.58
CA SER A 678 7.64 67.12 -26.82
C SER A 678 9.10 66.81 -27.09
N TRP A 679 9.49 66.81 -28.36
CA TRP A 679 10.87 66.58 -28.77
C TRP A 679 11.27 67.50 -29.92
N THR A 680 12.55 67.86 -29.94
CA THR A 680 13.21 68.57 -31.04
C THR A 680 14.26 67.65 -31.64
N SER A 681 14.33 67.56 -32.97
CA SER A 681 15.33 66.73 -33.65
C SER A 681 16.33 67.60 -34.40
N VAL A 682 17.42 66.99 -34.90
CA VAL A 682 18.37 67.72 -35.77
C VAL A 682 17.77 68.14 -37.12
N LYS A 683 16.61 67.59 -37.49
CA LYS A 683 15.94 67.83 -38.78
C LYS A 683 14.72 68.76 -38.68
N ALA A 684 14.17 68.98 -37.49
CA ALA A 684 12.93 69.73 -37.28
C ALA A 684 12.86 70.30 -35.86
N GLY A 685 12.21 71.46 -35.73
CA GLY A 685 11.95 72.12 -34.43
C GLY A 685 11.06 71.31 -33.49
N ALA A 686 10.69 71.93 -32.37
CA ALA A 686 9.89 71.29 -31.32
C ALA A 686 8.55 70.78 -31.86
N ARG A 687 8.26 69.51 -31.60
CA ARG A 687 7.00 68.83 -31.96
C ARG A 687 6.43 68.14 -30.73
N LEU A 688 5.11 68.12 -30.65
CA LEU A 688 4.37 67.45 -29.59
C LEU A 688 4.22 65.96 -29.93
N PHE A 689 4.66 65.08 -29.02
CA PHE A 689 4.42 63.64 -29.11
C PHE A 689 2.99 63.33 -28.66
N GLY A 690 2.58 63.90 -27.53
CA GLY A 690 1.23 63.83 -27.01
C GLY A 690 1.03 64.79 -25.86
N ASP A 691 -0.21 65.25 -25.67
CA ASP A 691 -0.66 66.04 -24.54
C ASP A 691 -1.95 65.40 -24.00
N TYR A 692 -1.86 64.84 -22.80
CA TYR A 692 -2.91 64.07 -22.17
C TYR A 692 -3.36 64.78 -20.89
N SER A 693 -4.49 65.48 -20.97
CA SER A 693 -5.09 66.18 -19.83
C SER A 693 -5.71 65.23 -18.80
N GLY A 694 -5.77 65.66 -17.54
CA GLY A 694 -6.45 64.95 -16.45
C GLY A 694 -5.50 64.12 -15.61
N THR A 695 -5.97 63.63 -14.46
CA THR A 695 -5.14 62.90 -13.50
C THR A 695 -4.56 61.61 -14.09
N TRP A 696 -5.19 61.04 -15.12
CA TRP A 696 -4.70 59.83 -15.78
C TRP A 696 -3.78 60.10 -16.98
N GLY A 697 -3.43 61.36 -17.24
CA GLY A 697 -2.59 61.76 -18.38
C GLY A 697 -1.24 61.02 -18.43
N LEU A 698 -0.59 60.85 -17.26
CA LEU A 698 0.64 60.07 -17.14
C LEU A 698 0.46 58.63 -17.64
N ILE A 699 -0.62 57.98 -17.22
CA ILE A 699 -0.90 56.58 -17.53
C ILE A 699 -1.20 56.43 -19.02
N ARG A 700 -1.91 57.38 -19.63
CA ARG A 700 -2.14 57.44 -21.08
C ARG A 700 -0.85 57.60 -21.87
N LEU A 701 0.09 58.40 -21.37
CA LEU A 701 1.41 58.55 -22.00
C LEU A 701 2.22 57.25 -21.88
N PHE A 702 2.29 56.67 -20.68
CA PHE A 702 3.01 55.41 -20.45
C PHE A 702 2.41 54.21 -21.18
N GLU A 703 1.10 54.23 -21.45
CA GLU A 703 0.45 53.23 -22.32
C GLU A 703 1.03 53.22 -23.75
N GLN A 704 1.58 54.34 -24.24
CA GLN A 704 2.24 54.41 -25.55
C GLN A 704 3.69 53.93 -25.52
N ALA A 705 4.27 53.71 -24.34
CA ALA A 705 5.68 53.37 -24.18
C ALA A 705 5.90 51.86 -24.30
N GLN A 706 7.00 51.48 -24.94
CA GLN A 706 7.56 50.15 -24.82
C GLN A 706 8.35 50.08 -23.51
N VAL A 707 7.93 49.20 -22.61
CA VAL A 707 8.51 49.04 -21.27
C VAL A 707 9.39 47.79 -21.23
N LYS A 708 10.62 47.93 -20.72
CA LYS A 708 11.53 46.81 -20.50
C LYS A 708 12.15 46.91 -19.10
N ALA A 709 12.12 45.84 -18.32
CA ALA A 709 12.82 45.79 -17.03
C ALA A 709 14.35 45.85 -17.25
N LEU A 710 15.03 46.66 -16.45
CA LEU A 710 16.49 46.83 -16.49
C LEU A 710 17.20 46.07 -15.36
N ASP A 711 16.45 45.61 -14.36
CA ASP A 711 16.94 44.79 -13.27
C ASP A 711 15.92 43.71 -12.89
N ASP A 712 16.34 42.76 -12.04
CA ASP A 712 15.50 41.70 -11.51
C ASP A 712 14.63 42.18 -10.31
N SER A 713 14.70 43.46 -9.95
CA SER A 713 14.03 44.01 -8.76
C SER A 713 12.63 44.56 -9.06
N ASP A 714 12.22 44.60 -10.33
CA ASP A 714 10.98 45.23 -10.80
C ASP A 714 10.81 46.68 -10.31
N THR A 715 11.93 47.40 -10.13
CA THR A 715 11.90 48.83 -9.76
C THR A 715 12.63 49.75 -10.73
N LEU A 716 13.38 49.19 -11.69
CA LEU A 716 14.08 49.96 -12.73
C LEU A 716 13.63 49.52 -14.13
N PHE A 717 13.08 50.46 -14.90
CA PHE A 717 12.52 50.21 -16.22
C PHE A 717 13.10 51.13 -17.28
N GLU A 718 13.29 50.63 -18.48
CA GLU A 718 13.51 51.41 -19.69
C GLU A 718 12.14 51.67 -20.35
N LEU A 719 11.85 52.95 -20.62
CA LEU A 719 10.67 53.42 -21.32
C LEU A 719 11.09 53.97 -22.68
N VAL A 720 10.59 53.39 -23.76
CA VAL A 720 10.86 53.84 -25.13
C VAL A 720 9.58 54.29 -25.81
N LEU A 721 9.52 55.56 -26.20
CA LEU A 721 8.43 56.16 -26.97
C LEU A 721 8.90 56.46 -28.39
N ASN A 722 8.41 55.70 -29.36
CA ASN A 722 8.78 55.89 -30.77
C ASN A 722 7.97 57.04 -31.38
N THR A 723 8.66 58.11 -31.77
CA THR A 723 8.03 59.27 -32.41
C THR A 723 7.53 58.93 -33.82
N PRO A 724 6.67 59.77 -34.43
CA PRO A 724 6.27 59.62 -35.83
C PRO A 724 7.43 59.58 -36.84
N ASP A 725 8.58 60.18 -36.52
CA ASP A 725 9.81 60.11 -37.31
C ASP A 725 10.76 58.96 -36.89
N GLN A 726 10.24 57.97 -36.16
CA GLN A 726 10.93 56.75 -35.72
C GLN A 726 12.17 57.00 -34.85
N LEU A 727 12.15 58.09 -34.07
CA LEU A 727 13.16 58.35 -33.05
C LEU A 727 12.70 57.72 -31.72
N PRO A 728 13.49 56.82 -31.11
CA PRO A 728 13.11 56.15 -29.87
C PRO A 728 13.45 57.05 -28.67
N LEU A 729 12.50 57.86 -28.20
CA LEU A 729 12.73 58.69 -27.01
C LEU A 729 12.83 57.77 -25.79
N THR A 730 14.00 57.76 -25.13
CA THR A 730 14.31 56.80 -24.06
C THR A 730 14.41 57.50 -22.70
N TRP A 731 13.72 56.95 -21.70
CA TRP A 731 13.89 57.27 -20.29
C TRP A 731 14.17 56.01 -19.48
N HIS A 732 14.94 56.15 -18.41
CA HIS A 732 14.91 55.18 -17.33
C HIS A 732 13.92 55.67 -16.26
N LEU A 733 13.02 54.79 -15.84
CA LEU A 733 12.07 54.97 -14.75
C LEU A 733 12.57 54.18 -13.55
N ARG A 734 12.67 54.85 -12.40
CA ARG A 734 12.92 54.21 -11.10
C ARG A 734 11.71 54.43 -10.19
N THR A 735 11.20 53.36 -9.61
CA THR A 735 10.05 53.37 -8.70
C THR A 735 10.49 53.08 -7.26
N GLU A 736 9.66 53.45 -6.28
CA GLU A 736 9.93 53.13 -4.87
C GLU A 736 9.41 51.75 -4.46
N LEU A 737 8.29 51.31 -5.04
CA LEU A 737 7.68 50.01 -4.76
C LEU A 737 7.08 49.42 -6.04
N GLY A 738 7.54 48.21 -6.38
CA GLY A 738 7.08 47.44 -7.55
C GLY A 738 7.05 48.28 -8.83
N ASN A 739 6.06 48.04 -9.67
CA ASN A 739 5.92 48.72 -10.97
C ASN A 739 5.53 50.22 -10.87
N GLY A 740 5.33 50.77 -9.66
CA GLY A 740 4.91 52.15 -9.43
C GLY A 740 3.75 52.58 -10.35
N PRO A 741 3.88 53.69 -11.11
CA PRO A 741 2.79 54.17 -11.98
C PRO A 741 2.44 53.20 -13.11
N LEU A 742 3.35 52.31 -13.52
CA LEU A 742 3.06 51.30 -14.55
C LEU A 742 2.08 50.23 -14.06
N ALA A 743 1.94 50.02 -12.75
CA ALA A 743 0.98 49.07 -12.19
C ALA A 743 -0.47 49.39 -12.58
N LEU A 744 -0.78 50.66 -12.81
CA LEU A 744 -2.12 51.12 -13.21
C LEU A 744 -2.51 50.68 -14.62
N LEU A 745 -1.53 50.33 -15.47
CA LEU A 745 -1.80 49.75 -16.78
C LEU A 745 -2.45 48.36 -16.67
N GLN A 746 -2.34 47.68 -15.52
CA GLN A 746 -3.03 46.41 -15.29
C GLN A 746 -4.57 46.60 -15.18
N LEU A 747 -5.07 47.82 -14.96
CA LEU A 747 -6.51 48.12 -14.98
C LEU A 747 -7.09 48.20 -16.39
N ARG A 748 -6.25 48.19 -17.44
CA ARG A 748 -6.71 48.16 -18.84
C ARG A 748 -7.51 46.89 -19.09
N SER A 749 -8.74 47.04 -19.55
CA SER A 749 -9.67 45.92 -19.80
C SER A 749 -9.97 45.06 -18.56
N PHE A 750 -9.69 45.57 -17.35
CA PHE A 750 -10.02 44.87 -16.11
C PHE A 750 -11.54 44.84 -15.91
N THR A 751 -12.07 43.65 -15.62
CA THR A 751 -13.48 43.44 -15.26
C THR A 751 -13.57 42.71 -13.94
N LEU A 752 -14.42 43.20 -13.03
CA LEU A 752 -14.62 42.56 -11.73
C LEU A 752 -15.57 41.34 -11.89
N PRO A 753 -15.15 40.11 -11.54
CA PRO A 753 -15.99 38.93 -11.74
C PRO A 753 -17.29 38.96 -10.92
N GLY A 754 -18.39 38.51 -11.52
CA GLY A 754 -19.72 38.50 -10.91
C GLY A 754 -19.95 37.40 -9.87
N ASN A 755 -19.12 36.36 -9.83
CA ASN A 755 -19.30 35.20 -8.95
C ASN A 755 -18.03 34.93 -8.14
N ILE A 756 -18.19 34.74 -6.82
CA ILE A 756 -17.16 34.31 -5.89
C ILE A 756 -16.94 32.80 -6.00
N PHE A 757 -18.03 32.04 -6.05
CA PHE A 757 -18.03 30.58 -6.14
C PHE A 757 -18.60 30.10 -7.47
N ASP A 758 -18.08 28.97 -7.97
CA ASP A 758 -18.63 28.25 -9.11
C ASP A 758 -19.82 27.42 -8.65
N THR A 759 -21.04 27.83 -9.00
CA THR A 759 -22.25 27.07 -8.69
C THR A 759 -22.57 26.17 -9.88
N GLY A 760 -22.44 24.85 -9.72
CA GLY A 760 -22.81 23.89 -10.77
C GLY A 760 -24.26 24.09 -11.21
N VAL A 761 -24.49 24.32 -12.50
CA VAL A 761 -25.82 24.47 -13.08
C VAL A 761 -26.53 23.10 -13.02
N GLY A 762 -27.61 22.98 -12.22
CA GLY A 762 -28.62 21.93 -12.41
C GLY A 762 -28.67 20.75 -11.44
N ARG A 763 -28.56 20.95 -10.11
CA ARG A 763 -29.11 19.96 -9.15
C ARG A 763 -30.42 20.48 -8.57
N GLY A 764 -31.44 19.62 -8.58
CA GLY A 764 -32.80 19.92 -8.12
C GLY A 764 -32.85 20.40 -6.67
N ASN A 765 -34.05 20.82 -6.22
CA ASN A 765 -34.28 21.32 -4.87
C ASN A 765 -33.67 20.36 -3.82
N PRO A 766 -32.69 20.79 -3.00
CA PRO A 766 -31.99 19.91 -2.05
C PRO A 766 -32.88 19.35 -0.93
N TYR A 767 -34.12 19.85 -0.83
CA TYR A 767 -35.16 19.40 0.10
C TYR A 767 -36.27 18.58 -0.58
N ALA A 768 -36.12 18.21 -1.87
CA ALA A 768 -37.09 17.35 -2.52
C ALA A 768 -37.11 15.98 -1.84
N VAL A 769 -38.25 15.64 -1.23
CA VAL A 769 -38.53 14.27 -0.80
C VAL A 769 -38.83 13.49 -2.08
N ALA A 770 -38.05 12.46 -2.39
CA ALA A 770 -38.42 11.52 -3.44
C ALA A 770 -39.69 10.80 -2.98
N ASP A 771 -40.82 11.06 -3.64
CA ASP A 771 -42.03 10.27 -3.43
C ASP A 771 -41.73 8.83 -3.82
N PRO A 772 -41.97 7.84 -2.95
CA PRO A 772 -41.59 6.46 -3.22
C PRO A 772 -42.62 5.76 -4.09
N PHE A 773 -43.03 6.34 -5.24
CA PHE A 773 -43.79 5.63 -6.29
C PHE A 773 -43.69 6.37 -7.63
N GLU A 774 -42.76 5.95 -8.48
CA GLU A 774 -42.96 5.73 -9.92
C GLU A 774 -41.98 4.67 -10.44
#